data_AF-A0A9E4N5U6-F1
#
_entry.id   AF-A0A9E4N5U6-F1
#
_cell.length_a   1.000
_cell.length_b   1.000
_cell.length_c   1.000
_cell.angle_alpha   90.00
_cell.angle_beta   90.00
_cell.angle_gamma   90.00
#
_symmetry.space_group_name_H-M   'P 1'
#
loop_
_entity.id
_entity.type
_entity.pdbx_description
1 polymer ?
#
loop_
_entity_poly.entity_id
_entity_poly.type
_entity_poly.pdbx_seq_one_letter_code
_entity_poly.pdbx_strand_id
1 'polypeptide(L)'
;MNLYLDFETRSKLNIKKVGGAKYCMNCGVLLLAYAFDDGPVRVIDFLSGGRPPDKLIEALADPEVTKIAQNVPFERRVMKYAMGIDIPINQWRDLKAKSLSLALPESLEMIGSAVGLAEDKSKDARGKKLIQKFCTPRRPSKKNPNPFWLPEDYPEDWQVFIEYCRQDVETLRHLWKLLPDWNYPGRQEEVEIWELDQVINSRGLPIDIETVEGALCTVNRTVLELDQCTQELSGGALQSMKQAATALDYIRSQGVPILDMTKATVAETLERNNLPAHIKGLLEVRQQVGKTSNAKCTKLKDAAINGRVKECFVYSGAGRTKRWAGRLVQFQNLPRGIFEEPDDIYLAADAIAANIVDFCYDDPMAVISSSIRPMIAAEPNSKLVVSDLANIEGRVIAWLADERWKLQAFDEYDRGEGPDLYKLSYSKSFNVTIDQVTKKDRQIGKVQELALGFEGGVGAFVTMASTYHLDLESLPELVLPYAPEAVIAQAEKMWAWAQDENRTHDLDSGVFIACDTLKRLWRRQHPAIVKLWADVKTAAENAILTPDTTFVAGKLAFRFVKHKGLPFLLMRLPSGGYLCYFKPAIERGSITYWGMSQSQSGARKWMKLGTYGGKLVENATQATARDVLARNMLAIDETYSIIGTVHDEVITEAPKNEAFTDQHLSELLATNPPWAMDLPLAAAGYEARRYRKD
;
A
#
# COMPACT_ATOMS: atom_id res chain seq x y z
N MET A 1 -13.76 25.15 -19.96
CA MET A 1 -12.43 25.29 -20.61
C MET A 1 -11.42 24.46 -19.82
N ASN A 2 -10.49 23.78 -20.48
CA ASN A 2 -9.42 23.02 -19.82
C ASN A 2 -8.08 23.74 -19.95
N LEU A 3 -7.36 23.84 -18.84
CA LEU A 3 -5.99 24.36 -18.77
C LEU A 3 -5.05 23.22 -18.39
N TYR A 4 -4.22 22.77 -19.34
CA TYR A 4 -3.16 21.80 -19.08
C TYR A 4 -1.91 22.53 -18.61
N LEU A 5 -1.22 22.02 -17.60
CA LEU A 5 0.00 22.63 -17.08
C LEU A 5 0.98 21.61 -16.52
N ASP A 6 2.26 21.99 -16.52
CA ASP A 6 3.38 21.22 -15.96
C ASP A 6 4.48 22.20 -15.50
N PHE A 7 5.05 21.96 -14.32
CA PHE A 7 6.13 22.76 -13.74
C PHE A 7 7.46 22.00 -13.72
N GLU A 8 8.52 22.69 -14.13
CA GLU A 8 9.89 22.30 -13.78
C GLU A 8 10.36 23.18 -12.62
N THR A 9 10.90 22.54 -11.58
CA THR A 9 11.26 23.22 -10.32
C THR A 9 12.61 22.77 -9.81
N ARG A 10 13.28 23.63 -9.02
CA ARG A 10 14.54 23.30 -8.34
C ARG A 10 14.43 23.53 -6.84
N SER A 11 15.10 22.68 -6.05
CA SER A 11 15.24 22.89 -4.61
C SER A 11 16.56 22.33 -4.11
N LYS A 12 17.08 22.87 -3.01
CA LYS A 12 18.21 22.28 -2.29
C LYS A 12 17.82 20.96 -1.61
N LEU A 13 16.53 20.74 -1.37
CA LEU A 13 16.01 19.54 -0.72
C LEU A 13 15.83 18.40 -1.73
N ASN A 14 16.12 17.17 -1.30
CA ASN A 14 15.86 15.99 -2.11
C ASN A 14 14.44 15.48 -1.89
N ILE A 15 13.57 15.58 -2.92
CA ILE A 15 12.16 15.21 -2.84
C ILE A 15 11.93 13.77 -2.36
N LYS A 16 12.82 12.81 -2.67
CA LYS A 16 12.68 11.41 -2.23
C LYS A 16 12.94 11.22 -0.73
N LYS A 17 13.67 12.16 -0.11
CA LYS A 17 13.96 12.17 1.32
C LYS A 17 12.87 12.90 2.10
N VAL A 18 12.54 14.13 1.69
CA VAL A 18 11.66 15.03 2.46
C VAL A 18 10.19 14.99 2.05
N GLY A 19 9.84 14.33 0.94
CA GLY A 19 8.47 14.35 0.39
C GLY A 19 8.18 15.58 -0.49
N GLY A 20 7.09 15.51 -1.26
CA GLY A 20 6.69 16.57 -2.19
C GLY A 20 6.25 17.85 -1.47
N ALA A 21 5.50 17.73 -0.38
CA ALA A 21 5.00 18.87 0.38
C ALA A 21 6.11 19.78 0.89
N LYS A 22 7.14 19.21 1.56
CA LYS A 22 8.27 19.97 2.11
C LYS A 22 9.19 20.50 1.00
N TYR A 23 9.34 19.73 -0.07
CA TYR A 23 10.06 20.16 -1.27
C TYR A 23 9.41 21.41 -1.89
N CYS A 24 8.09 21.39 -2.12
CA CYS A 24 7.37 22.49 -2.80
C CYS A 24 7.41 23.80 -2.00
N MET A 25 7.41 23.72 -0.66
CA MET A 25 7.57 24.91 0.20
C MET A 25 8.95 25.59 0.05
N ASN A 26 9.94 24.88 -0.51
CA ASN A 26 11.33 25.32 -0.59
C ASN A 26 11.86 25.26 -2.03
N CYS A 27 10.98 25.16 -3.04
CA CYS A 27 11.38 25.09 -4.44
C CYS A 27 11.25 26.45 -5.11
N GLY A 28 12.11 26.70 -6.10
CA GLY A 28 11.93 27.77 -7.08
C GLY A 28 11.42 27.21 -8.39
N VAL A 29 10.52 27.92 -9.06
CA VAL A 29 10.02 27.57 -10.39
C VAL A 29 11.06 27.93 -11.45
N LEU A 30 11.31 27.00 -12.36
CA LEU A 30 12.19 27.18 -13.51
C LEU A 30 11.40 27.48 -14.76
N LEU A 31 10.49 26.57 -15.09
CA LEU A 31 9.65 26.62 -16.28
C LEU A 31 8.20 26.33 -15.89
N LEU A 32 7.26 26.92 -16.63
CA LEU A 32 5.86 26.54 -16.64
C LEU A 32 5.41 26.34 -18.09
N ALA A 33 5.12 25.11 -18.46
CA ALA A 33 4.45 24.80 -19.71
C ALA A 33 2.94 24.80 -19.50
N TYR A 34 2.17 25.34 -20.45
CA TYR A 34 0.71 25.34 -20.38
C TYR A 34 0.04 25.33 -21.75
N ALA A 35 -1.20 24.84 -21.80
CA ALA A 35 -2.06 24.92 -22.98
C ALA A 35 -3.54 25.04 -22.61
N PHE A 36 -4.26 25.83 -23.39
CA PHE A 36 -5.73 25.92 -23.32
C PHE A 36 -6.33 24.96 -24.33
N ASP A 37 -7.17 24.03 -23.87
CA ASP A 37 -7.90 23.07 -24.72
C ASP A 37 -6.97 22.43 -25.79
N ASP A 38 -7.24 22.70 -27.07
CA ASP A 38 -6.47 22.25 -28.24
C ASP A 38 -5.47 23.30 -28.78
N GLY A 39 -5.33 24.43 -28.11
CA GLY A 39 -4.39 25.49 -28.47
C GLY A 39 -2.92 25.08 -28.34
N PRO A 40 -1.97 25.87 -28.88
CA PRO A 40 -0.54 25.54 -28.82
C PRO A 40 -0.02 25.55 -27.38
N VAL A 41 0.86 24.60 -27.04
CA VAL A 41 1.60 24.62 -25.77
C VAL A 41 2.59 25.77 -25.78
N ARG A 42 2.59 26.57 -24.72
CA ARG A 42 3.53 27.66 -24.48
C ARG A 42 4.34 27.37 -23.22
N VAL A 43 5.60 27.81 -23.19
CA VAL A 43 6.48 27.67 -22.03
C VAL A 43 6.90 29.06 -21.56
N ILE A 44 6.82 29.28 -20.24
CA ILE A 44 7.33 30.47 -19.58
C ILE A 44 8.66 30.09 -18.94
N ASP A 45 9.73 30.77 -19.35
CA ASP A 45 11.04 30.66 -18.74
C ASP A 45 11.24 31.76 -17.70
N PHE A 46 11.17 31.39 -16.42
CA PHE A 46 11.29 32.34 -15.32
C PHE A 46 12.73 32.77 -15.07
N LEU A 47 13.73 31.94 -15.42
CA LEU A 47 15.13 32.31 -15.24
C LEU A 47 15.58 33.36 -16.25
N SER A 48 14.99 33.34 -17.45
CA SER A 48 15.19 34.37 -18.48
C SER A 48 14.26 35.59 -18.32
N GLY A 49 13.57 35.74 -17.19
CA GLY A 49 12.71 36.89 -16.88
C GLY A 49 11.29 36.82 -17.49
N GLY A 50 10.87 35.67 -18.01
CA GLY A 50 9.52 35.44 -18.50
C GLY A 50 8.46 35.63 -17.40
N ARG A 51 7.27 36.10 -17.81
CA ARG A 51 6.14 36.34 -16.91
C ARG A 51 4.88 35.66 -17.45
N PRO A 52 3.99 35.16 -16.57
CA PRO A 52 2.69 34.66 -16.97
C PRO A 52 1.89 35.75 -17.70
N PRO A 53 1.30 35.47 -18.87
CA PRO A 53 0.44 36.44 -19.55
C PRO A 53 -0.90 36.59 -18.83
N ASP A 54 -1.56 37.75 -18.98
CA ASP A 54 -2.83 38.07 -18.29
C ASP A 54 -3.89 36.99 -18.49
N LYS A 55 -4.05 36.49 -19.72
CA LYS A 55 -4.99 35.39 -20.04
C LYS A 55 -4.74 34.13 -19.19
N LEU A 56 -3.49 33.80 -18.87
CA LEU A 56 -3.18 32.67 -18.00
C LEU A 56 -3.55 32.98 -16.54
N ILE A 57 -3.25 34.18 -16.07
CA ILE A 57 -3.60 34.63 -14.71
C ILE A 57 -5.13 34.61 -14.51
N GLU A 58 -5.88 35.15 -15.47
CA GLU A 58 -7.35 35.13 -15.49
C GLU A 58 -7.89 33.71 -15.43
N ALA A 59 -7.37 32.81 -16.27
CA ALA A 59 -7.81 31.42 -16.29
C ALA A 59 -7.43 30.62 -15.03
N LEU A 60 -6.32 30.98 -14.36
CA LEU A 60 -5.95 30.38 -13.08
C LEU A 60 -6.90 30.82 -11.96
N ALA A 61 -7.38 32.07 -12.00
CA ALA A 61 -8.34 32.63 -11.04
C ALA A 61 -9.80 32.22 -11.31
N ASP A 62 -10.14 31.90 -12.55
CA ASP A 62 -11.51 31.54 -12.96
C ASP A 62 -11.90 30.13 -12.45
N PRO A 63 -12.95 30.00 -11.60
CA PRO A 63 -13.41 28.73 -11.08
C PRO A 63 -14.02 27.79 -12.15
N GLU A 64 -14.46 28.32 -13.29
CA GLU A 64 -15.05 27.53 -14.39
C GLU A 64 -13.97 26.88 -15.28
N VAL A 65 -12.71 27.21 -15.05
CA VAL A 65 -11.56 26.61 -15.74
C VAL A 65 -11.08 25.41 -14.95
N THR A 66 -11.12 24.23 -15.59
CA THR A 66 -10.55 23.00 -15.03
C THR A 66 -9.05 22.95 -15.30
N LYS A 67 -8.25 22.86 -14.24
CA LYS A 67 -6.79 22.74 -14.32
C LYS A 67 -6.43 21.26 -14.34
N ILE A 68 -5.67 20.83 -15.34
CA ILE A 68 -5.32 19.43 -15.56
C ILE A 68 -3.82 19.29 -15.54
N ALA A 69 -3.31 18.40 -14.70
CA ALA A 69 -1.87 18.16 -14.61
C ALA A 69 -1.55 16.69 -14.34
N GLN A 70 -0.29 16.32 -14.55
CA GLN A 70 0.24 15.02 -14.12
C GLN A 70 0.68 15.15 -12.65
N ASN A 71 0.10 14.38 -11.73
CA ASN A 71 0.41 14.43 -10.30
C ASN A 71 0.10 15.81 -9.69
N VAL A 72 -1.17 16.21 -9.80
CA VAL A 72 -1.77 17.43 -9.20
C VAL A 72 -1.32 17.74 -7.76
N PRO A 73 -1.14 16.78 -6.83
CA PRO A 73 -0.69 17.10 -5.48
C PRO A 73 0.61 17.92 -5.46
N PHE A 74 1.53 17.63 -6.39
CA PHE A 74 2.78 18.37 -6.53
C PHE A 74 2.53 19.73 -7.21
N GLU A 75 1.94 19.72 -8.40
CA GLU A 75 1.69 20.92 -9.23
C GLU A 75 0.90 22.01 -8.49
N ARG A 76 -0.16 21.61 -7.78
CA ARG A 76 -0.97 22.52 -6.96
C ARG A 76 -0.17 23.13 -5.82
N ARG A 77 0.77 22.40 -5.21
CA ARG A 77 1.61 22.92 -4.12
C ARG A 77 2.71 23.82 -4.63
N VAL A 78 3.29 23.54 -5.80
CA VAL A 78 4.19 24.48 -6.47
C VAL A 78 3.45 25.79 -6.75
N MET A 79 2.23 25.71 -7.32
CA MET A 79 1.38 26.86 -7.54
C MET A 79 1.12 27.65 -6.25
N LYS A 80 0.76 26.96 -5.15
CA LYS A 80 0.48 27.60 -3.86
C LYS A 80 1.72 28.25 -3.23
N TYR A 81 2.81 27.51 -3.09
CA TYR A 81 3.95 27.94 -2.28
C TYR A 81 5.00 28.72 -3.05
N ALA A 82 5.22 28.40 -4.33
CA ALA A 82 6.25 29.06 -5.14
C ALA A 82 5.68 30.20 -6.00
N MET A 83 4.42 30.07 -6.48
CA MET A 83 3.75 31.10 -7.28
C MET A 83 2.80 31.98 -6.44
N GLY A 84 2.44 31.58 -5.22
CA GLY A 84 1.53 32.33 -4.34
C GLY A 84 0.06 32.26 -4.75
N ILE A 85 -0.34 31.29 -5.58
CA ILE A 85 -1.70 31.14 -6.10
C ILE A 85 -2.31 29.85 -5.53
N ASP A 86 -3.26 29.96 -4.59
CA ASP A 86 -3.95 28.80 -4.02
C ASP A 86 -5.24 28.53 -4.78
N ILE A 87 -5.24 27.45 -5.58
CA ILE A 87 -6.40 27.02 -6.36
C ILE A 87 -7.12 25.89 -5.61
N PRO A 88 -8.44 26.01 -5.35
CA PRO A 88 -9.25 24.97 -4.73
C PRO A 88 -9.14 23.62 -5.45
N ILE A 89 -9.12 22.52 -4.70
CA ILE A 89 -8.86 21.18 -5.27
C ILE A 89 -9.94 20.74 -6.27
N ASN A 90 -11.19 21.17 -6.08
CA ASN A 90 -12.31 20.83 -6.96
C ASN A 90 -12.17 21.36 -8.39
N GLN A 91 -11.31 22.36 -8.61
CA GLN A 91 -10.97 22.88 -9.94
C GLN A 91 -9.86 22.09 -10.64
N TRP A 92 -9.28 21.07 -10.00
CA TRP A 92 -8.18 20.28 -10.55
C TRP A 92 -8.62 18.90 -11.02
N ARG A 93 -7.95 18.37 -12.04
CA ARG A 93 -8.02 16.96 -12.44
C ARG A 93 -6.64 16.37 -12.67
N ASP A 94 -6.45 15.12 -12.24
CA ASP A 94 -5.14 14.47 -12.25
C ASP A 94 -5.08 13.29 -13.22
N LEU A 95 -4.16 13.37 -14.20
CA LEU A 95 -3.91 12.27 -15.13
C LEU A 95 -3.39 11.02 -14.40
N LYS A 96 -2.62 11.17 -13.32
CA LYS A 96 -2.15 10.04 -12.51
C LYS A 96 -3.33 9.33 -11.82
N ALA A 97 -4.26 10.08 -11.24
CA ALA A 97 -5.46 9.50 -10.64
C ALA A 97 -6.32 8.77 -11.68
N LYS A 98 -6.51 9.38 -12.87
CA LYS A 98 -7.17 8.74 -14.01
C LYS A 98 -6.52 7.42 -14.39
N SER A 99 -5.20 7.41 -14.58
CA SER A 99 -4.42 6.21 -14.91
C SER A 99 -4.56 5.10 -13.85
N LEU A 100 -4.38 5.45 -12.58
CA LEU A 100 -4.47 4.51 -11.46
C LEU A 100 -5.87 3.91 -11.30
N SER A 101 -6.92 4.68 -11.56
CA SER A 101 -8.31 4.19 -11.57
C SER A 101 -8.57 3.12 -12.65
N LEU A 102 -7.69 3.02 -13.65
CA LEU A 102 -7.73 2.06 -14.76
C LEU A 102 -6.67 0.94 -14.60
N ALA A 103 -6.04 0.83 -13.44
CA ALA A 103 -4.94 -0.11 -13.17
C ALA A 103 -3.68 0.09 -14.03
N LEU A 104 -3.52 1.27 -14.64
CA LEU A 104 -2.36 1.63 -15.46
C LEU A 104 -1.21 2.23 -14.60
N PRO A 105 0.01 2.37 -15.15
CA PRO A 105 1.15 2.92 -14.41
C PRO A 105 0.99 4.37 -13.95
N GLU A 106 1.80 4.79 -12.98
CA GLU A 106 1.68 6.11 -12.34
C GLU A 106 2.32 7.26 -13.12
N SER A 107 3.45 7.03 -13.79
CA SER A 107 4.23 8.11 -14.41
C SER A 107 3.83 8.32 -15.87
N LEU A 108 3.92 9.58 -16.33
CA LEU A 108 3.62 9.96 -17.72
C LEU A 108 4.35 9.07 -18.74
N GLU A 109 5.65 8.81 -18.50
CA GLU A 109 6.49 7.92 -19.31
C GLU A 109 5.91 6.50 -19.36
N MET A 110 5.66 5.88 -18.21
CA MET A 110 5.18 4.50 -18.15
C MET A 110 3.78 4.36 -18.73
N ILE A 111 2.91 5.38 -18.57
CA ILE A 111 1.59 5.41 -19.20
C ILE A 111 1.75 5.43 -20.72
N GLY A 112 2.57 6.34 -21.25
CA GLY A 112 2.86 6.44 -22.68
C GLY A 112 3.39 5.14 -23.27
N SER A 113 4.38 4.52 -22.61
CA SER A 113 4.91 3.21 -23.03
C SER A 113 3.86 2.10 -22.95
N ALA A 114 3.02 2.06 -21.91
CA ALA A 114 2.00 1.03 -21.75
C ALA A 114 0.95 1.06 -22.86
N VAL A 115 0.48 2.26 -23.22
CA VAL A 115 -0.52 2.46 -24.28
C VAL A 115 0.08 2.45 -25.69
N GLY A 116 1.41 2.45 -25.81
CA GLY A 116 2.11 2.38 -27.10
C GLY A 116 2.15 3.71 -27.85
N LEU A 117 2.38 4.82 -27.15
CA LEU A 117 2.69 6.09 -27.80
C LEU A 117 3.98 5.95 -28.63
N ALA A 118 3.97 6.54 -29.83
CA ALA A 118 5.14 6.61 -30.70
C ALA A 118 6.30 7.38 -30.02
N GLU A 119 7.54 7.07 -30.41
CA GLU A 119 8.76 7.60 -29.75
C GLU A 119 8.81 9.14 -29.74
N ASP A 120 8.29 9.79 -30.78
CA ASP A 120 8.16 11.25 -30.91
C ASP A 120 7.20 11.89 -29.89
N LYS A 121 6.32 11.09 -29.29
CA LYS A 121 5.38 11.48 -28.22
C LYS A 121 5.74 10.86 -26.87
N SER A 122 6.89 10.21 -26.77
CA SER A 122 7.41 9.61 -25.54
C SER A 122 8.42 10.54 -24.86
N LYS A 123 8.62 10.41 -23.54
CA LYS A 123 9.61 11.21 -22.81
C LYS A 123 11.01 10.96 -23.38
N ASP A 124 11.68 12.03 -23.80
CA ASP A 124 13.06 11.99 -24.24
C ASP A 124 13.99 11.59 -23.07
N ALA A 125 14.80 10.54 -23.26
CA ALA A 125 15.79 10.08 -22.27
C ALA A 125 16.80 11.18 -21.88
N ARG A 126 17.00 12.19 -22.73
CA ARG A 126 17.78 13.39 -22.43
C ARG A 126 17.16 14.23 -21.31
N GLY A 127 15.83 14.30 -21.23
CA GLY A 127 15.10 15.08 -20.22
C GLY A 127 15.44 14.69 -18.79
N LYS A 128 15.57 13.39 -18.49
CA LYS A 128 15.96 12.92 -17.15
C LYS A 128 17.36 13.41 -16.72
N LYS A 129 18.30 13.51 -17.67
CA LYS A 129 19.63 14.08 -17.40
C LYS A 129 19.54 15.58 -17.16
N LEU A 130 18.67 16.28 -17.89
CA LEU A 130 18.46 17.72 -17.75
C LEU A 130 17.76 18.08 -16.42
N ILE A 131 16.79 17.28 -15.96
CA ILE A 131 16.22 17.41 -14.60
C ILE A 131 17.33 17.28 -13.55
N GLN A 132 18.19 16.26 -13.66
CA GLN A 132 19.31 16.12 -12.71
C GLN A 132 20.29 17.30 -12.79
N LYS A 133 20.48 17.88 -13.98
CA LYS A 133 21.38 19.00 -14.22
C LYS A 133 20.84 20.32 -13.63
N PHE A 134 19.61 20.71 -13.96
CA PHE A 134 19.07 22.03 -13.61
C PHE A 134 18.26 22.04 -12.30
N CYS A 135 17.63 20.92 -11.93
CA CYS A 135 16.70 20.86 -10.80
C CYS A 135 17.35 20.41 -9.48
N THR A 136 18.50 19.72 -9.55
CA THR A 136 19.20 19.15 -8.39
C THR A 136 20.46 19.95 -8.06
N PRO A 137 20.74 20.26 -6.78
CA PRO A 137 21.93 21.00 -6.41
C PRO A 137 23.19 20.14 -6.59
N ARG A 138 24.28 20.77 -7.05
CA ARG A 138 25.62 20.19 -7.08
C ARG A 138 26.48 20.73 -5.94
N ARG A 139 27.61 20.05 -5.71
CA ARG A 139 28.65 20.57 -4.80
C ARG A 139 29.24 21.86 -5.40
N PRO A 140 29.21 22.99 -4.67
CA PRO A 140 29.89 24.21 -5.10
C PRO A 140 31.40 23.99 -5.24
N SER A 141 32.02 24.68 -6.19
CA SER A 141 33.48 24.69 -6.35
C SER A 141 34.02 26.12 -6.24
N LYS A 142 35.33 26.28 -6.04
CA LYS A 142 35.96 27.61 -6.01
C LYS A 142 35.73 28.41 -7.30
N LYS A 143 35.60 27.73 -8.45
CA LYS A 143 35.37 28.37 -9.76
C LYS A 143 33.91 28.70 -10.04
N ASN A 144 32.98 27.91 -9.49
CA ASN A 144 31.55 28.20 -9.60
C ASN A 144 30.86 27.89 -8.25
N PRO A 145 30.66 28.93 -7.42
CA PRO A 145 30.09 28.79 -6.08
C PRO A 145 28.57 28.56 -6.10
N ASN A 146 27.91 28.76 -7.25
CA ASN A 146 26.48 28.50 -7.37
C ASN A 146 26.20 27.00 -7.25
N PRO A 147 25.30 26.55 -6.36
CA PRO A 147 24.92 25.15 -6.26
C PRO A 147 24.06 24.67 -7.44
N PHE A 148 23.56 25.57 -8.29
CA PHE A 148 22.79 25.21 -9.48
C PHE A 148 23.50 25.69 -10.75
N TRP A 149 23.31 24.94 -11.83
CA TRP A 149 23.64 25.43 -13.17
C TRP A 149 22.61 26.46 -13.62
N LEU A 150 23.08 27.51 -14.27
CA LEU A 150 22.23 28.55 -14.82
C LEU A 150 22.06 28.35 -16.35
N PRO A 151 20.98 28.88 -16.95
CA PRO A 151 20.77 28.82 -18.40
C PRO A 151 21.95 29.35 -19.20
N GLU A 152 22.63 30.39 -18.71
CA GLU A 152 23.76 31.03 -19.38
C GLU A 152 25.01 30.14 -19.39
N ASP A 153 25.14 29.22 -18.42
CA ASP A 153 26.23 28.25 -18.37
C ASP A 153 26.08 27.19 -19.48
N TYR A 154 24.84 26.86 -19.86
CA TYR A 154 24.50 25.79 -20.80
C TYR A 154 23.26 26.12 -21.65
N PRO A 155 23.34 27.10 -22.55
CA PRO A 155 22.18 27.61 -23.28
C PRO A 155 21.53 26.56 -24.19
N GLU A 156 22.33 25.71 -24.85
CA GLU A 156 21.82 24.64 -25.73
C GLU A 156 21.02 23.59 -24.93
N ASP A 157 21.57 23.11 -23.81
CA ASP A 157 20.88 22.17 -22.93
C ASP A 157 19.62 22.79 -22.31
N TRP A 158 19.63 24.10 -22.05
CA TRP A 158 18.47 24.81 -21.54
C TRP A 158 17.34 24.87 -22.57
N GLN A 159 17.64 25.13 -23.85
CA GLN A 159 16.65 25.08 -24.91
C GLN A 159 16.04 23.68 -25.07
N VAL A 160 16.84 22.62 -24.97
CA VAL A 160 16.33 21.24 -24.96
C VAL A 160 15.43 21.00 -23.73
N PHE A 161 15.75 21.59 -22.58
CA PHE A 161 14.93 21.47 -21.37
C PHE A 161 13.59 22.22 -21.47
N ILE A 162 13.56 23.39 -22.11
CA ILE A 162 12.32 24.11 -22.46
C ILE A 162 11.42 23.24 -23.36
N GLU A 163 11.99 22.65 -24.41
CA GLU A 163 11.25 21.81 -25.33
C GLU A 163 10.75 20.51 -24.66
N TYR A 164 11.53 19.96 -23.73
CA TYR A 164 11.11 18.84 -22.90
C TYR A 164 9.86 19.17 -22.07
N CYS A 165 9.86 20.30 -21.35
CA CYS A 165 8.71 20.75 -20.56
C CYS A 165 7.47 21.01 -21.46
N ARG A 166 7.68 21.56 -22.67
CA ARG A 166 6.62 21.72 -23.68
C ARG A 166 6.01 20.37 -24.09
N GLN A 167 6.86 19.38 -24.36
CA GLN A 167 6.45 18.05 -24.81
C GLN A 167 5.70 17.26 -23.73
N ASP A 168 6.02 17.49 -22.45
CA ASP A 168 5.30 16.86 -21.34
C ASP A 168 3.83 17.30 -21.30
N VAL A 169 3.52 18.58 -21.54
CA VAL A 169 2.13 19.06 -21.65
C VAL A 169 1.41 18.52 -22.88
N GLU A 170 2.09 18.39 -24.03
CA GLU A 170 1.51 17.72 -25.21
C GLU A 170 1.14 16.27 -24.88
N THR A 171 2.06 15.56 -24.22
CA THR A 171 1.87 14.15 -23.83
C THR A 171 0.75 13.99 -22.80
N LEU A 172 0.73 14.84 -21.77
CA LEU A 172 -0.34 14.94 -20.77
C LEU A 172 -1.70 15.12 -21.44
N ARG A 173 -1.84 16.13 -22.31
CA ARG A 173 -3.09 16.42 -23.01
C ARG A 173 -3.54 15.26 -23.89
N HIS A 174 -2.60 14.66 -24.63
CA HIS A 174 -2.90 13.53 -25.49
C HIS A 174 -3.40 12.32 -24.68
N LEU A 175 -2.68 11.95 -23.62
CA LEU A 175 -3.06 10.84 -22.74
C LEU A 175 -4.38 11.11 -22.01
N TRP A 176 -4.60 12.34 -21.55
CA TRP A 176 -5.86 12.76 -20.94
C TRP A 176 -7.05 12.50 -21.87
N LYS A 177 -6.91 12.82 -23.16
CA LYS A 177 -7.94 12.58 -24.17
C LYS A 177 -8.04 11.11 -24.60
N LEU A 178 -6.94 10.36 -24.55
CA LEU A 178 -6.89 8.96 -24.99
C LEU A 178 -7.51 8.00 -23.98
N LEU A 179 -7.22 8.19 -22.69
CA LEU A 179 -7.67 7.28 -21.63
C LEU A 179 -9.18 7.41 -21.38
N PRO A 180 -9.88 6.29 -21.07
CA PRO A 180 -11.31 6.31 -20.76
C PRO A 180 -11.63 6.96 -19.42
N ASP A 181 -12.86 7.46 -19.28
CA ASP A 181 -13.37 8.12 -18.06
C ASP A 181 -14.26 7.20 -17.19
N TRP A 182 -14.26 5.88 -17.41
CA TRP A 182 -15.22 4.94 -16.79
C TRP A 182 -15.31 5.03 -15.26
N ASN A 183 -14.19 5.33 -14.60
CA ASN A 183 -14.12 5.54 -13.15
C ASN A 183 -13.89 7.02 -12.86
N TYR A 184 -12.66 7.50 -13.02
CA TYR A 184 -12.28 8.90 -12.83
C TYR A 184 -11.97 9.55 -14.19
N PRO A 185 -12.41 10.80 -14.45
CA PRO A 185 -13.34 11.61 -13.66
C PRO A 185 -14.82 11.37 -13.99
N GLY A 186 -15.17 10.36 -14.79
CA GLY A 186 -16.55 10.18 -15.28
C GLY A 186 -17.58 9.78 -14.22
N ARG A 187 -17.15 9.33 -13.03
CA ARG A 187 -18.00 9.15 -11.85
C ARG A 187 -17.70 10.25 -10.83
N GLN A 188 -18.70 11.08 -10.54
CA GLN A 188 -18.60 12.19 -9.59
C GLN A 188 -18.16 11.73 -8.20
N GLU A 189 -18.69 10.62 -7.70
CA GLU A 189 -18.29 10.02 -6.41
C GLU A 189 -16.79 9.70 -6.36
N GLU A 190 -16.18 9.21 -7.45
CA GLU A 190 -14.73 8.92 -7.48
C GLU A 190 -13.89 10.21 -7.58
N VAL A 191 -14.45 11.29 -8.14
CA VAL A 191 -13.82 12.62 -8.11
C VAL A 191 -13.80 13.14 -6.67
N GLU A 192 -14.92 13.08 -5.97
CA GLU A 192 -15.05 13.48 -4.56
C GLU A 192 -14.13 12.67 -3.64
N ILE A 193 -14.05 11.35 -3.85
CA ILE A 193 -13.10 10.48 -3.11
C ILE A 193 -11.65 10.90 -3.37
N TRP A 194 -11.30 11.23 -4.62
CA TRP A 194 -9.96 11.72 -4.94
C TRP A 194 -9.67 13.10 -4.35
N GLU A 195 -10.66 14.00 -4.32
CA GLU A 195 -10.56 15.31 -3.67
C GLU A 195 -10.35 15.16 -2.16
N LEU A 196 -11.11 14.28 -1.51
CA LEU A 196 -10.95 13.92 -0.10
C LEU A 196 -9.55 13.33 0.17
N ASP A 197 -9.04 12.46 -0.70
CA ASP A 197 -7.64 11.97 -0.60
C ASP A 197 -6.64 13.14 -0.58
N GLN A 198 -6.88 14.21 -1.33
CA GLN A 198 -6.01 15.39 -1.33
C GLN A 198 -6.15 16.23 -0.06
N VAL A 199 -7.37 16.32 0.49
CA VAL A 199 -7.64 16.99 1.77
C VAL A 199 -6.93 16.23 2.90
N ILE A 200 -7.13 14.91 3.00
CA ILE A 200 -6.48 14.02 3.98
C ILE A 200 -4.95 14.16 3.89
N ASN A 201 -4.38 14.06 2.68
CA ASN A 201 -2.94 14.23 2.48
C ASN A 201 -2.44 15.64 2.81
N SER A 202 -3.29 16.67 2.73
CA SER A 202 -2.97 18.04 3.11
C SER A 202 -3.02 18.26 4.62
N ARG A 203 -3.94 17.60 5.33
CA ARG A 203 -3.98 17.53 6.80
C ARG A 203 -2.74 16.79 7.31
N GLY A 204 -2.44 15.61 6.77
CA GLY A 204 -1.31 14.77 7.19
C GLY A 204 -1.55 14.09 8.55
N LEU A 205 -0.64 13.20 8.93
CA LEU A 205 -0.66 12.50 10.21
C LEU A 205 0.18 13.26 11.24
N PRO A 206 -0.33 13.52 12.46
CA PRO A 206 0.41 14.19 13.52
C PRO A 206 1.44 13.21 14.11
N ILE A 207 2.66 13.69 14.26
CA ILE A 207 3.83 12.92 14.70
C ILE A 207 4.41 13.58 15.94
N ASP A 208 4.63 12.77 16.96
CA ASP A 208 5.40 13.14 18.14
C ASP A 208 6.89 13.24 17.80
N ILE A 209 7.32 14.45 17.46
CA ILE A 209 8.71 14.72 17.05
C ILE A 209 9.68 14.46 18.19
N GLU A 210 9.30 14.70 19.45
CA GLU A 210 10.17 14.48 20.60
C GLU A 210 10.46 12.98 20.77
N THR A 211 9.44 12.12 20.70
CA THR A 211 9.64 10.66 20.72
C THR A 211 10.46 10.18 19.51
N VAL A 212 10.25 10.74 18.32
CA VAL A 212 11.04 10.38 17.12
C VAL A 212 12.51 10.76 17.29
N GLU A 213 12.79 11.95 17.82
CA GLU A 213 14.16 12.41 18.05
C GLU A 213 14.86 11.62 19.15
N GLY A 214 14.16 11.32 20.24
CA GLY A 214 14.68 10.47 21.31
C GLY A 214 15.02 9.07 20.80
N ALA A 215 14.14 8.47 20.00
CA ALA A 215 14.39 7.17 19.36
C ALA A 215 15.64 7.23 18.46
N LEU A 216 15.81 8.28 17.66
CA LEU A 216 17.00 8.45 16.81
C LEU A 216 18.28 8.63 17.63
N CYS A 217 18.21 9.32 18.77
CA CYS A 217 19.34 9.46 19.68
C CYS A 217 19.79 8.09 20.21
N THR A 218 18.86 7.31 20.77
CA THR A 218 19.15 5.95 21.26
C THR A 218 19.69 5.06 20.15
N VAL A 219 19.03 5.03 18.99
CA VAL A 219 19.45 4.21 17.83
C VAL A 219 20.87 4.58 17.38
N ASN A 220 21.21 5.87 17.32
CA ASN A 220 22.54 6.30 16.91
C ASN A 220 23.61 5.88 17.92
N ARG A 221 23.33 5.98 19.23
CA ARG A 221 24.22 5.48 20.28
C ARG A 221 24.43 3.96 20.17
N THR A 222 23.34 3.18 20.08
CA THR A 222 23.41 1.72 19.92
C THR A 222 24.16 1.32 18.65
N VAL A 223 23.98 2.05 17.54
CA VAL A 223 24.74 1.80 16.31
C VAL A 223 26.24 2.03 16.53
N LEU A 224 26.64 3.07 17.25
CA LEU A 224 28.04 3.33 17.56
C LEU A 224 28.65 2.23 18.43
N GLU A 225 27.92 1.77 19.44
CA GLU A 225 28.32 0.65 20.31
C GLU A 225 28.46 -0.65 19.49
N LEU A 226 27.50 -0.96 18.63
CA LEU A 226 27.56 -2.14 17.75
C LEU A 226 28.68 -2.05 16.73
N ASP A 227 28.99 -0.87 16.18
CA ASP A 227 30.13 -0.66 15.30
C ASP A 227 31.46 -0.84 16.06
N GLN A 228 31.55 -0.42 17.33
CA GLN A 228 32.70 -0.71 18.20
C GLN A 228 32.84 -2.22 18.46
N CYS A 229 31.77 -2.90 18.88
CA CYS A 229 31.80 -4.36 19.05
C CYS A 229 32.17 -5.09 17.75
N THR A 230 31.72 -4.59 16.60
CA THR A 230 32.11 -5.14 15.28
C THR A 230 33.62 -5.05 15.08
N GLN A 231 34.22 -3.91 15.41
CA GLN A 231 35.67 -3.71 15.28
C GLN A 231 36.44 -4.62 16.24
N GLU A 232 35.98 -4.75 17.48
CA GLU A 232 36.61 -5.64 18.47
C GLU A 232 36.55 -7.11 18.05
N LEU A 233 35.35 -7.61 17.70
CA LEU A 233 35.14 -9.01 17.30
C LEU A 233 35.84 -9.37 16.00
N SER A 234 36.04 -8.40 15.09
CA SER A 234 36.72 -8.63 13.81
C SER A 234 38.22 -8.35 13.85
N GLY A 235 38.77 -7.88 14.98
CA GLY A 235 40.16 -7.43 15.08
C GLY A 235 40.46 -6.21 14.18
N GLY A 236 39.48 -5.36 13.95
CA GLY A 236 39.55 -4.15 13.12
C GLY A 236 39.32 -4.39 11.62
N ALA A 237 39.14 -5.63 11.18
CA ALA A 237 38.91 -5.97 9.78
C ALA A 237 37.56 -5.47 9.26
N LEU A 238 36.56 -5.33 10.13
CA LEU A 238 35.25 -4.77 9.82
C LEU A 238 34.98 -3.52 10.66
N GLN A 239 34.56 -2.45 9.99
CA GLN A 239 34.16 -1.20 10.65
C GLN A 239 32.68 -1.20 11.05
N SER A 240 31.83 -1.92 10.30
CA SER A 240 30.39 -1.99 10.56
C SER A 240 29.75 -3.20 9.89
N MET A 241 28.79 -3.83 10.58
CA MET A 241 27.94 -4.89 9.99
C MET A 241 26.90 -4.35 8.98
N LYS A 242 26.88 -3.04 8.70
CA LYS A 242 26.11 -2.45 7.59
C LYS A 242 26.71 -2.78 6.22
N GLN A 243 28.01 -3.03 6.15
CA GLN A 243 28.72 -3.36 4.91
C GLN A 243 28.55 -4.85 4.60
N ALA A 244 27.33 -5.26 4.23
CA ALA A 244 26.94 -6.66 4.12
C ALA A 244 27.87 -7.50 3.22
N ALA A 245 28.34 -6.96 2.10
CA ALA A 245 29.28 -7.67 1.22
C ALA A 245 30.64 -7.91 1.91
N THR A 246 31.23 -6.86 2.49
CA THR A 246 32.51 -6.95 3.21
C THR A 246 32.42 -7.87 4.43
N ALA A 247 31.32 -7.78 5.18
CA ALA A 247 31.06 -8.66 6.31
C ALA A 247 30.91 -10.12 5.87
N LEU A 248 30.21 -10.37 4.76
CA LEU A 248 30.05 -11.69 4.18
C LEU A 248 31.40 -12.30 3.79
N ASP A 249 32.25 -11.53 3.11
CA ASP A 249 33.58 -11.97 2.68
C ASP A 249 34.49 -12.27 3.88
N TYR A 250 34.45 -11.44 4.92
CA TYR A 250 35.20 -11.67 6.15
C TYR A 250 34.77 -12.97 6.85
N ILE A 251 33.46 -13.17 7.06
CA ILE A 251 32.93 -14.38 7.71
C ILE A 251 33.32 -15.63 6.92
N ARG A 252 33.24 -15.57 5.57
CA ARG A 252 33.70 -16.67 4.70
C ARG A 252 35.20 -16.92 4.82
N SER A 253 36.02 -15.88 4.93
CA SER A 253 37.47 -16.02 5.11
C SER A 253 37.86 -16.67 6.44
N GLN A 254 37.00 -16.60 7.45
CA GLN A 254 37.16 -17.29 8.74
C GLN A 254 36.68 -18.76 8.68
N GLY A 255 36.38 -19.29 7.49
CA GLY A 255 36.01 -20.68 7.28
C GLY A 255 34.54 -21.01 7.58
N VAL A 256 33.68 -20.00 7.74
CA VAL A 256 32.24 -20.19 7.97
C VAL A 256 31.47 -20.05 6.66
N PRO A 257 30.90 -21.14 6.11
CA PRO A 257 30.15 -21.07 4.86
C PRO A 257 28.79 -20.41 5.10
N ILE A 258 28.59 -19.23 4.55
CA ILE A 258 27.32 -18.49 4.63
C ILE A 258 26.92 -17.98 3.24
N LEU A 259 25.64 -18.11 2.88
CA LEU A 259 25.15 -17.79 1.53
C LEU A 259 25.05 -16.27 1.31
N ASP A 260 24.44 -15.57 2.25
CA ASP A 260 24.23 -14.13 2.23
C ASP A 260 24.01 -13.59 3.65
N MET A 261 23.83 -12.27 3.76
CA MET A 261 23.59 -11.58 5.04
C MET A 261 22.10 -11.24 5.25
N THR A 262 21.19 -12.06 4.70
CA THR A 262 19.75 -11.92 4.92
C THR A 262 19.36 -12.43 6.30
N LYS A 263 18.19 -11.98 6.80
CA LYS A 263 17.72 -12.34 8.14
C LYS A 263 17.57 -13.86 8.33
N ALA A 264 17.05 -14.56 7.32
CA ALA A 264 16.83 -16.00 7.35
C ALA A 264 18.18 -16.75 7.42
N THR A 265 19.09 -16.46 6.48
CA THR A 265 20.41 -17.08 6.44
C THR A 265 21.22 -16.84 7.72
N VAL A 266 21.17 -15.62 8.27
CA VAL A 266 21.87 -15.28 9.52
C VAL A 266 21.29 -16.08 10.71
N ALA A 267 19.97 -16.20 10.81
CA ALA A 267 19.32 -16.98 11.87
C ALA A 267 19.67 -18.48 11.77
N GLU A 268 19.52 -19.08 10.59
CA GLU A 268 19.90 -20.48 10.34
C GLU A 268 21.39 -20.72 10.63
N THR A 269 22.25 -19.76 10.26
CA THR A 269 23.69 -19.88 10.54
C THR A 269 23.93 -19.91 12.04
N LEU A 270 23.31 -19.02 12.83
CA LEU A 270 23.48 -18.94 14.28
C LEU A 270 23.07 -20.21 15.04
N GLU A 271 22.22 -21.05 14.45
CA GLU A 271 21.80 -22.34 15.02
C GLU A 271 22.87 -23.44 14.87
N ARG A 272 23.96 -23.19 14.13
CA ARG A 272 25.02 -24.19 13.89
C ARG A 272 25.92 -24.37 15.12
N ASN A 273 26.10 -25.61 15.55
CA ASN A 273 26.82 -25.97 16.78
C ASN A 273 28.34 -25.62 16.82
N ASN A 274 28.99 -25.37 15.66
CA ASN A 274 30.45 -25.19 15.56
C ASN A 274 30.89 -23.79 15.10
N LEU A 275 30.17 -22.75 15.50
CA LEU A 275 30.51 -21.37 15.15
C LEU A 275 31.61 -20.78 16.06
N PRO A 276 32.68 -20.20 15.51
CA PRO A 276 33.63 -19.43 16.30
C PRO A 276 32.93 -18.29 17.06
N ALA A 277 33.27 -18.10 18.34
CA ALA A 277 32.58 -17.14 19.22
C ALA A 277 32.55 -15.72 18.65
N HIS A 278 33.64 -15.26 18.02
CA HIS A 278 33.70 -13.94 17.41
C HIS A 278 32.77 -13.81 16.19
N ILE A 279 32.61 -14.88 15.38
CA ILE A 279 31.65 -14.90 14.27
C ILE A 279 30.21 -14.93 14.77
N LYS A 280 29.94 -15.72 15.82
CA LYS A 280 28.62 -15.74 16.47
C LYS A 280 28.25 -14.33 16.93
N GLY A 281 29.15 -13.64 17.63
CA GLY A 281 28.95 -12.26 18.05
C GLY A 281 28.72 -11.29 16.88
N LEU A 282 29.47 -11.41 15.78
CA LEU A 282 29.26 -10.58 14.58
C LEU A 282 27.87 -10.83 13.96
N LEU A 283 27.43 -12.09 13.88
CA LEU A 283 26.10 -12.45 13.38
C LEU A 283 24.97 -11.93 14.30
N GLU A 284 25.17 -11.94 15.62
CA GLU A 284 24.24 -11.33 16.59
C GLU A 284 24.18 -9.81 16.42
N VAL A 285 25.34 -9.13 16.28
CA VAL A 285 25.40 -7.70 15.97
C VAL A 285 24.67 -7.39 14.66
N ARG A 286 24.83 -8.24 13.64
CA ARG A 286 24.12 -8.10 12.35
C ARG A 286 22.59 -8.16 12.52
N GLN A 287 22.07 -9.01 13.39
CA GLN A 287 20.63 -9.07 13.67
C GLN A 287 20.11 -7.74 14.24
N GLN A 288 20.91 -7.05 15.04
CA GLN A 288 20.53 -5.76 15.65
C GLN A 288 20.66 -4.58 14.68
N VAL A 289 21.77 -4.50 13.93
CA VAL A 289 22.05 -3.43 12.93
C VAL A 289 21.03 -3.41 11.78
N GLY A 290 20.32 -4.53 11.55
CA GLY A 290 19.28 -4.67 10.52
C GLY A 290 17.86 -4.24 10.91
N LYS A 291 17.60 -3.79 12.15
CA LYS A 291 16.24 -3.40 12.57
C LYS A 291 15.76 -2.16 11.77
N THR A 292 14.58 -2.27 11.14
CA THR A 292 14.01 -1.27 10.21
C THR A 292 13.61 0.07 10.85
N SER A 293 13.62 0.14 12.18
CA SER A 293 13.17 1.28 12.98
C SER A 293 13.94 2.56 12.68
N ASN A 294 15.26 2.47 12.45
CA ASN A 294 16.10 3.64 12.16
C ASN A 294 15.65 4.38 10.88
N ALA A 295 15.47 3.62 9.78
CA ALA A 295 15.10 4.19 8.49
C ALA A 295 13.70 4.83 8.53
N LYS A 296 12.77 4.24 9.29
CA LYS A 296 11.41 4.80 9.48
C LYS A 296 11.45 6.08 10.32
N CYS A 297 12.13 6.09 11.47
CA CYS A 297 12.24 7.27 12.32
C CYS A 297 12.94 8.44 11.61
N THR A 298 14.04 8.16 10.90
CA THR A 298 14.74 9.18 10.08
C THR A 298 13.79 9.78 9.06
N LYS A 299 12.98 8.94 8.40
CA LYS A 299 12.05 9.40 7.36
C LYS A 299 10.88 10.18 7.92
N LEU A 300 10.37 9.82 9.11
CA LEU A 300 9.37 10.61 9.84
C LEU A 300 9.91 12.01 10.13
N LYS A 301 11.12 12.11 10.71
CA LYS A 301 11.77 13.39 11.00
C LYS A 301 12.01 14.23 9.74
N ASP A 302 12.60 13.63 8.71
CA ASP A 302 12.94 14.35 7.46
C ASP A 302 11.68 14.89 6.75
N ALA A 303 10.61 14.10 6.73
CA ALA A 303 9.36 14.44 6.07
C ALA A 303 8.44 15.37 6.87
N ALA A 304 8.63 15.47 8.19
CA ALA A 304 7.77 16.27 9.05
C ALA A 304 7.80 17.77 8.69
N ILE A 305 6.61 18.37 8.71
CA ILE A 305 6.33 19.80 8.53
C ILE A 305 5.39 20.18 9.67
N ASN A 306 5.86 21.01 10.60
CA ASN A 306 5.09 21.46 11.77
C ASN A 306 4.44 20.29 12.53
N GLY A 307 5.23 19.27 12.88
CA GLY A 307 4.73 18.09 13.61
C GLY A 307 3.88 17.13 12.76
N ARG A 308 3.75 17.32 11.44
CA ARG A 308 2.92 16.46 10.58
C ARG A 308 3.66 15.89 9.40
N VAL A 309 3.36 14.65 9.04
CA VAL A 309 3.83 14.02 7.81
C VAL A 309 2.69 13.97 6.79
N LYS A 310 2.94 14.49 5.59
CA LYS A 310 1.94 14.69 4.53
C LYS A 310 2.22 13.78 3.33
N GLU A 311 1.24 13.64 2.42
CA GLU A 311 1.37 12.89 1.15
C GLU A 311 1.74 11.41 1.29
N CYS A 312 1.13 10.74 2.26
CA CYS A 312 1.41 9.33 2.51
C CYS A 312 0.45 8.37 1.82
N PHE A 313 -0.66 8.86 1.29
CA PHE A 313 -1.68 8.05 0.63
C PHE A 313 -1.80 8.40 -0.85
N VAL A 314 -2.05 7.40 -1.68
CA VAL A 314 -2.29 7.57 -3.11
C VAL A 314 -3.61 6.91 -3.47
N TYR A 315 -4.58 7.72 -3.88
CA TYR A 315 -5.83 7.28 -4.48
C TYR A 315 -5.61 6.21 -5.57
N SER A 316 -6.30 5.08 -5.45
CA SER A 316 -6.20 3.93 -6.36
C SER A 316 -4.77 3.42 -6.60
N GLY A 317 -3.84 3.68 -5.68
CA GLY A 317 -2.43 3.30 -5.80
C GLY A 317 -2.16 1.79 -5.77
N ALA A 318 -3.13 0.99 -5.33
CA ALA A 318 -3.16 -0.46 -5.48
C ALA A 318 -3.95 -0.83 -6.76
N GLY A 319 -3.25 -0.85 -7.90
CA GLY A 319 -3.89 -0.90 -9.22
C GLY A 319 -4.91 -2.02 -9.47
N ARG A 320 -4.82 -3.16 -8.77
CA ARG A 320 -5.80 -4.25 -8.96
C ARG A 320 -7.13 -4.07 -8.22
N THR A 321 -7.15 -3.28 -7.15
CA THR A 321 -8.28 -3.25 -6.19
C THR A 321 -8.74 -1.84 -5.84
N LYS A 322 -8.14 -0.82 -6.47
CA LYS A 322 -8.39 0.61 -6.22
C LYS A 322 -8.13 1.06 -4.76
N ARG A 323 -7.56 0.22 -3.91
CA ARG A 323 -7.17 0.60 -2.54
C ARG A 323 -6.12 1.71 -2.55
N TRP A 324 -6.13 2.51 -1.50
CA TRP A 324 -5.03 3.44 -1.24
C TRP A 324 -3.72 2.68 -1.06
N ALA A 325 -2.63 3.26 -1.54
CA ALA A 325 -1.29 2.73 -1.30
C ALA A 325 -0.41 3.74 -0.56
N GLY A 326 0.36 3.26 0.41
CA GLY A 326 1.35 4.05 1.14
C GLY A 326 2.51 4.55 0.25
N ARG A 327 2.86 5.83 0.37
CA ARG A 327 4.08 6.46 -0.20
C ARG A 327 4.80 7.25 0.88
N LEU A 328 6.05 7.63 0.60
CA LEU A 328 6.95 8.35 1.52
C LEU A 328 7.23 7.59 2.84
N VAL A 329 6.28 7.59 3.77
CA VAL A 329 6.21 6.74 4.96
C VAL A 329 4.99 5.81 4.81
N GLN A 330 5.24 4.50 4.70
CA GLN A 330 4.17 3.52 4.48
C GLN A 330 3.47 3.15 5.78
N PHE A 331 2.50 3.97 6.19
CA PHE A 331 1.70 3.76 7.41
C PHE A 331 0.81 2.51 7.37
N GLN A 332 0.50 2.01 6.18
CA GLN A 332 -0.22 0.74 5.99
C GLN A 332 0.64 -0.51 6.30
N ASN A 333 1.96 -0.34 6.48
CA ASN A 333 2.89 -1.44 6.74
C ASN A 333 3.78 -1.13 7.97
N LEU A 334 3.13 -0.71 9.05
CA LEU A 334 3.79 -0.55 10.36
C LEU A 334 3.88 -1.88 11.10
N PRO A 335 4.98 -2.15 11.82
CA PRO A 335 5.11 -3.35 12.64
C PRO A 335 3.99 -3.42 13.69
N ARG A 336 3.64 -4.64 14.10
CA ARG A 336 2.85 -4.85 15.31
C ARG A 336 3.76 -4.61 16.52
N GLY A 337 3.26 -3.90 17.53
CA GLY A 337 3.99 -3.67 18.78
C GLY A 337 3.99 -4.89 19.68
N ILE A 338 4.85 -4.86 20.70
CA ILE A 338 4.93 -5.88 21.77
C ILE A 338 4.08 -5.56 22.99
N PHE A 339 3.58 -4.32 23.11
CA PHE A 339 2.82 -3.85 24.26
C PHE A 339 1.37 -4.37 24.17
N GLU A 340 0.91 -5.03 25.23
CA GLU A 340 -0.47 -5.48 25.35
C GLU A 340 -1.35 -4.39 25.98
N GLU A 341 -0.83 -3.70 27.01
CA GLU A 341 -1.57 -2.67 27.71
C GLU A 341 -1.34 -1.27 27.14
N PRO A 342 -2.38 -0.42 27.07
CA PRO A 342 -2.26 0.95 26.59
C PRO A 342 -1.25 1.79 27.37
N ASP A 343 -1.18 1.62 28.69
CA ASP A 343 -0.32 2.42 29.58
C ASP A 343 1.17 2.17 29.30
N ASP A 344 1.54 0.95 28.93
CA ASP A 344 2.91 0.60 28.55
C ASP A 344 3.37 1.36 27.31
N ILE A 345 2.45 1.63 26.37
CA ILE A 345 2.74 2.44 25.17
C ILE A 345 3.10 3.87 25.58
N TYR A 346 2.40 4.44 26.56
CA TYR A 346 2.67 5.80 27.03
C TYR A 346 4.00 5.86 27.78
N LEU A 347 4.24 4.93 28.71
CA LEU A 347 5.50 4.83 29.46
C LEU A 347 6.70 4.65 28.53
N ALA A 348 6.59 3.77 27.52
CA ALA A 348 7.64 3.57 26.55
C ALA A 348 7.93 4.84 25.73
N ALA A 349 6.89 5.54 25.28
CA ALA A 349 7.06 6.76 24.52
C ALA A 349 7.71 7.88 25.34
N ASP A 350 7.32 8.02 26.61
CA ASP A 350 7.90 9.01 27.54
C ASP A 350 9.37 8.68 27.84
N ALA A 351 9.70 7.41 28.08
CA ALA A 351 11.08 6.96 28.29
C ALA A 351 11.96 7.19 27.04
N ILE A 352 11.42 6.97 25.85
CA ILE A 352 12.10 7.25 24.58
C ILE A 352 12.33 8.77 24.43
N ALA A 353 11.30 9.59 24.63
CA ALA A 353 11.41 11.05 24.50
C ALA A 353 12.42 11.64 25.49
N ALA A 354 12.48 11.10 26.71
CA ALA A 354 13.43 11.49 27.74
C ALA A 354 14.84 10.92 27.54
N ASN A 355 15.09 10.10 26.52
CA ASN A 355 16.37 9.41 26.24
C ASN A 355 16.84 8.49 27.38
N ILE A 356 15.91 7.83 28.06
CA ILE A 356 16.20 6.90 29.18
C ILE A 356 15.71 5.47 28.94
N VAL A 357 15.29 5.16 27.71
CA VAL A 357 14.72 3.84 27.35
C VAL A 357 15.66 2.66 27.67
N ASP A 358 16.97 2.86 27.61
CA ASP A 358 18.01 1.89 28.00
C ASP A 358 18.14 1.66 29.50
N PHE A 359 17.65 2.58 30.33
CA PHE A 359 17.54 2.38 31.77
C PHE A 359 16.23 1.69 32.17
N CYS A 360 15.21 1.78 31.32
CA CYS A 360 13.87 1.27 31.59
C CYS A 360 13.61 -0.13 31.00
N TYR A 361 14.35 -0.54 29.95
CA TYR A 361 14.07 -1.76 29.20
C TYR A 361 15.34 -2.48 28.75
N ASP A 362 15.29 -3.83 28.78
CA ASP A 362 16.41 -4.69 28.38
C ASP A 362 16.69 -4.71 26.86
N ASP A 363 15.66 -4.57 26.01
CA ASP A 363 15.81 -4.40 24.55
C ASP A 363 15.21 -3.06 24.09
N PRO A 364 15.96 -1.94 24.22
CA PRO A 364 15.53 -0.62 23.78
C PRO A 364 15.16 -0.58 22.30
N MET A 365 15.82 -1.39 21.47
CA MET A 365 15.58 -1.40 20.03
C MET A 365 14.24 -2.08 19.68
N ALA A 366 13.83 -3.10 20.43
CA ALA A 366 12.49 -3.69 20.31
C ALA A 366 11.40 -2.72 20.79
N VAL A 367 11.64 -1.99 21.87
CA VAL A 367 10.74 -0.94 22.38
C VAL A 367 10.56 0.18 21.36
N ILE A 368 11.64 0.70 20.77
CA ILE A 368 11.59 1.71 19.72
C ILE A 368 10.87 1.18 18.48
N SER A 369 11.13 -0.08 18.07
CA SER A 369 10.43 -0.71 16.95
C SER A 369 8.92 -0.80 17.18
N SER A 370 8.51 -1.12 18.41
CA SER A 370 7.11 -1.21 18.81
C SER A 370 6.44 0.16 18.93
N SER A 371 7.23 1.19 19.19
CA SER A 371 6.77 2.57 19.37
C SER A 371 6.60 3.37 18.07
N ILE A 372 6.98 2.82 16.90
CA ILE A 372 6.84 3.52 15.60
C ILE A 372 5.39 3.90 15.30
N ARG A 373 4.44 3.02 15.63
CA ARG A 373 3.00 3.30 15.45
C ARG A 373 2.51 4.35 16.48
N PRO A 374 2.82 4.21 17.79
CA PRO A 374 2.57 5.22 18.81
C PRO A 374 3.22 6.60 18.63
N MET A 375 4.24 6.72 17.76
CA MET A 375 4.78 8.03 17.36
C MET A 375 3.77 8.86 16.58
N ILE A 376 2.71 8.26 16.03
CA ILE A 376 1.54 9.01 15.55
C ILE A 376 0.70 9.35 16.78
N ALA A 377 0.66 10.64 17.12
CA ALA A 377 0.01 11.11 18.34
C ALA A 377 -0.78 12.37 18.05
N ALA A 378 -2.01 12.44 18.56
CA ALA A 378 -2.86 13.61 18.44
C ALA A 378 -2.21 14.85 19.04
N GLU A 379 -2.51 16.01 18.45
CA GLU A 379 -2.10 17.31 18.95
C GLU A 379 -2.69 17.61 20.35
N PRO A 380 -2.11 18.55 21.12
CA PRO A 380 -2.67 18.98 22.39
C PRO A 380 -4.15 19.38 22.25
N ASN A 381 -4.98 18.99 23.24
CA ASN A 381 -6.45 19.17 23.24
C ASN A 381 -7.23 18.36 22.19
N SER A 382 -6.54 17.50 21.42
CA SER A 382 -7.15 16.55 20.48
C SER A 382 -6.92 15.10 20.90
N LYS A 383 -7.74 14.20 20.37
CA LYS A 383 -7.59 12.74 20.48
C LYS A 383 -7.71 12.12 19.09
N LEU A 384 -7.13 10.93 18.93
CA LEU A 384 -7.40 10.08 17.79
C LEU A 384 -8.68 9.30 18.07
N VAL A 385 -9.59 9.29 17.11
CA VAL A 385 -10.76 8.41 17.10
C VAL A 385 -10.62 7.52 15.87
N VAL A 386 -10.49 6.23 16.11
CA VAL A 386 -10.17 5.23 15.09
C VAL A 386 -11.29 4.22 15.03
N SER A 387 -11.67 3.81 13.82
CA SER A 387 -12.66 2.74 13.62
C SER A 387 -12.29 1.89 12.41
N ASP A 388 -12.52 0.60 12.52
CA ASP A 388 -12.21 -0.43 11.52
C ASP A 388 -13.45 -1.25 11.17
N LEU A 389 -13.65 -1.55 9.89
CA LEU A 389 -14.75 -2.41 9.45
C LEU A 389 -14.47 -3.87 9.81
N ALA A 390 -15.26 -4.41 10.74
CA ALA A 390 -15.05 -5.73 11.30
C ALA A 390 -15.20 -6.85 10.25
N ASN A 391 -14.09 -7.49 9.86
CA ASN A 391 -14.05 -8.61 8.92
C ASN A 391 -14.75 -8.31 7.57
N ILE A 392 -14.58 -7.10 7.04
CA ILE A 392 -15.29 -6.65 5.84
C ILE A 392 -15.06 -7.55 4.63
N GLU A 393 -13.83 -8.04 4.39
CA GLU A 393 -13.56 -8.93 3.26
C GLU A 393 -14.32 -10.26 3.38
N GLY A 394 -14.43 -10.81 4.60
CA GLY A 394 -15.19 -12.03 4.88
C GLY A 394 -16.70 -11.85 4.68
N ARG A 395 -17.24 -10.68 5.04
CA ARG A 395 -18.65 -10.29 4.81
C ARG A 395 -18.94 -10.09 3.33
N VAL A 396 -18.07 -9.34 2.64
CA VAL A 396 -18.22 -9.01 1.22
C VAL A 396 -18.15 -10.26 0.35
N ILE A 397 -17.20 -11.19 0.58
CA ILE A 397 -17.14 -12.40 -0.25
C ILE A 397 -18.39 -13.27 -0.07
N ALA A 398 -18.87 -13.41 1.17
CA ALA A 398 -20.11 -14.13 1.46
C ALA A 398 -21.31 -13.47 0.74
N TRP A 399 -21.37 -12.14 0.75
CA TRP A 399 -22.44 -11.37 0.12
C TRP A 399 -22.38 -11.41 -1.42
N LEU A 400 -21.19 -11.31 -2.01
CA LEU A 400 -20.98 -11.45 -3.46
C LEU A 400 -21.39 -12.85 -3.95
N ALA A 401 -21.17 -13.87 -3.13
CA ALA A 401 -21.49 -15.26 -3.43
C ALA A 401 -22.94 -15.68 -3.09
N ASP A 402 -23.68 -14.89 -2.30
CA ASP A 402 -24.95 -15.30 -1.67
C ASP A 402 -24.79 -16.51 -0.72
N GLU A 403 -23.70 -16.56 0.05
CA GLU A 403 -23.43 -17.60 1.06
C GLU A 403 -24.24 -17.35 2.34
N ARG A 404 -25.54 -17.66 2.28
CA ARG A 404 -26.55 -17.25 3.26
C ARG A 404 -26.25 -17.61 4.70
N TRP A 405 -25.75 -18.82 4.96
CA TRP A 405 -25.48 -19.25 6.34
C TRP A 405 -24.40 -18.37 6.98
N LYS A 406 -23.43 -17.92 6.20
CA LYS A 406 -22.31 -17.11 6.67
C LYS A 406 -22.74 -15.67 6.90
N LEU A 407 -23.61 -15.14 6.04
CA LEU A 407 -24.26 -13.84 6.24
C LEU A 407 -25.12 -13.84 7.50
N GLN A 408 -25.90 -14.91 7.73
CA GLN A 408 -26.69 -15.08 8.95
C GLN A 408 -25.80 -15.14 10.20
N ALA A 409 -24.69 -15.90 10.16
CA ALA A 409 -23.76 -15.97 11.28
C ALA A 409 -23.15 -14.61 11.65
N PHE A 410 -22.88 -13.76 10.64
CA PHE A 410 -22.44 -12.38 10.88
C PHE A 410 -23.53 -11.54 11.56
N ASP A 411 -24.77 -11.57 11.04
CA ASP A 411 -25.91 -10.83 11.60
C ASP A 411 -26.21 -11.23 13.05
N GLU A 412 -26.24 -12.53 13.34
CA GLU A 412 -26.48 -13.06 14.69
C GLU A 412 -25.36 -12.64 15.66
N TYR A 413 -24.10 -12.70 15.22
CA TYR A 413 -22.95 -12.28 16.04
C TYR A 413 -23.01 -10.79 16.38
N ASP A 414 -23.32 -9.95 15.38
CA ASP A 414 -23.39 -8.49 15.56
C ASP A 414 -24.55 -8.08 16.49
N ARG A 415 -25.63 -8.88 16.54
CA ARG A 415 -26.75 -8.72 17.50
C ARG A 415 -26.43 -9.26 18.91
N GLY A 416 -25.28 -9.90 19.11
CA GLY A 416 -24.92 -10.55 20.37
C GLY A 416 -25.67 -11.86 20.65
N GLU A 417 -26.33 -12.43 19.64
CA GLU A 417 -27.14 -13.66 19.74
C GLU A 417 -26.37 -14.89 19.20
N GLY A 418 -25.40 -14.65 18.31
CA GLY A 418 -24.66 -15.66 17.57
C GLY A 418 -23.24 -15.89 18.09
N PRO A 419 -22.69 -17.10 17.86
CA PRO A 419 -21.32 -17.42 18.23
C PRO A 419 -20.28 -16.82 17.27
N ASP A 420 -19.06 -16.67 17.76
CA ASP A 420 -17.90 -16.19 16.97
C ASP A 420 -17.73 -17.00 15.67
N LEU A 421 -17.61 -16.30 14.54
CA LEU A 421 -17.55 -16.91 13.21
C LEU A 421 -16.41 -17.92 13.08
N TYR A 422 -15.24 -17.67 13.67
CA TYR A 422 -14.11 -18.59 13.54
C TYR A 422 -14.35 -19.89 14.31
N LYS A 423 -15.06 -19.82 15.45
CA LYS A 423 -15.54 -21.02 16.14
C LYS A 423 -16.56 -21.78 15.30
N LEU A 424 -17.49 -21.07 14.65
CA LEU A 424 -18.47 -21.67 13.73
C LEU A 424 -17.81 -22.37 12.54
N SER A 425 -16.82 -21.74 11.90
CA SER A 425 -16.08 -22.31 10.77
C SER A 425 -15.35 -23.60 11.17
N TYR A 426 -14.72 -23.63 12.35
CA TYR A 426 -14.09 -24.84 12.87
C TYR A 426 -15.15 -25.91 13.20
N SER A 427 -16.18 -25.53 13.96
CA SER A 427 -17.29 -26.42 14.34
C SER A 427 -17.91 -27.11 13.14
N LYS A 428 -18.20 -26.35 12.07
CA LYS A 428 -18.68 -26.92 10.81
C LYS A 428 -17.63 -27.82 10.17
N SER A 429 -16.36 -27.39 10.07
CA SER A 429 -15.24 -28.17 9.49
C SER A 429 -15.16 -29.59 10.03
N PHE A 430 -15.33 -29.73 11.34
CA PHE A 430 -15.12 -31.00 12.05
C PHE A 430 -16.40 -31.64 12.58
N ASN A 431 -17.57 -31.04 12.32
CA ASN A 431 -18.86 -31.47 12.85
C ASN A 431 -18.86 -31.62 14.39
N VAL A 432 -18.20 -30.69 15.09
CA VAL A 432 -18.13 -30.62 16.56
C VAL A 432 -19.04 -29.51 17.09
N THR A 433 -19.52 -29.62 18.32
CA THR A 433 -20.37 -28.57 18.92
C THR A 433 -19.54 -27.33 19.26
N ILE A 434 -20.13 -26.14 19.18
CA ILE A 434 -19.43 -24.86 19.36
C ILE A 434 -18.82 -24.74 20.78
N ASP A 435 -19.50 -25.29 21.78
CA ASP A 435 -19.06 -25.28 23.17
C ASP A 435 -17.77 -26.09 23.40
N GLN A 436 -17.44 -27.01 22.48
CA GLN A 436 -16.23 -27.82 22.52
C GLN A 436 -15.04 -27.14 21.82
N VAL A 437 -15.25 -26.01 21.15
CA VAL A 437 -14.20 -25.32 20.37
C VAL A 437 -13.27 -24.55 21.30
N THR A 438 -12.02 -25.00 21.38
CA THR A 438 -10.98 -24.38 22.20
C THR A 438 -10.40 -23.12 21.53
N LYS A 439 -9.51 -22.41 22.25
CA LYS A 439 -8.78 -21.26 21.69
C LYS A 439 -7.89 -21.64 20.51
N LYS A 440 -7.28 -22.84 20.53
CA LYS A 440 -6.45 -23.35 19.42
C LYS A 440 -7.31 -23.67 18.19
N ASP A 441 -8.47 -24.28 18.40
CA ASP A 441 -9.41 -24.60 17.33
C ASP A 441 -9.94 -23.33 16.63
N ARG A 442 -10.26 -22.30 17.41
CA ARG A 442 -10.62 -20.98 16.88
C ARG A 442 -9.50 -20.38 16.00
N GLN A 443 -8.24 -20.58 16.37
CA GLN A 443 -7.10 -20.09 15.58
C GLN A 443 -7.01 -20.80 14.22
N ILE A 444 -7.26 -22.11 14.18
CA ILE A 444 -7.36 -22.88 12.93
C ILE A 444 -8.50 -22.34 12.06
N GLY A 445 -9.69 -22.15 12.63
CA GLY A 445 -10.85 -21.56 11.94
C GLY A 445 -10.55 -20.19 11.34
N LYS A 446 -9.83 -19.33 12.08
CA LYS A 446 -9.37 -18.02 11.58
C LYS A 446 -8.45 -18.14 10.37
N VAL A 447 -7.47 -19.05 10.41
CA VAL A 447 -6.55 -19.25 9.27
C VAL A 447 -7.30 -19.80 8.06
N GLN A 448 -8.26 -20.71 8.23
CA GLN A 448 -9.09 -21.21 7.13
C GLN A 448 -9.86 -20.07 6.44
N GLU A 449 -10.57 -19.25 7.21
CA GLU A 449 -11.39 -18.16 6.68
C GLU A 449 -10.58 -17.15 5.87
N LEU A 450 -9.37 -16.82 6.35
CA LEU A 450 -8.53 -15.82 5.71
C LEU A 450 -7.73 -16.38 4.52
N ALA A 451 -7.37 -17.67 4.54
CA ALA A 451 -6.53 -18.27 3.50
C ALA A 451 -7.32 -18.85 2.31
N LEU A 452 -8.51 -19.38 2.55
CA LEU A 452 -9.18 -20.28 1.61
C LEU A 452 -10.30 -19.62 0.79
N GLY A 453 -10.76 -18.44 1.21
CA GLY A 453 -11.83 -17.67 0.56
C GLY A 453 -11.58 -17.35 -0.92
N PHE A 454 -10.33 -17.31 -1.36
CA PHE A 454 -9.95 -16.88 -2.71
C PHE A 454 -9.27 -17.99 -3.51
N GLU A 455 -9.78 -19.22 -3.39
CA GLU A 455 -9.25 -20.43 -4.05
C GLU A 455 -7.85 -20.84 -3.56
N GLY A 456 -7.48 -20.43 -2.34
CA GLY A 456 -6.22 -20.77 -1.70
C GLY A 456 -5.96 -22.27 -1.64
N GLY A 457 -4.69 -22.66 -1.83
CA GLY A 457 -4.18 -24.02 -1.67
C GLY A 457 -3.38 -24.18 -0.36
N VAL A 458 -2.66 -25.30 -0.23
CA VAL A 458 -1.82 -25.60 0.95
C VAL A 458 -0.81 -24.49 1.21
N GLY A 459 -0.07 -24.02 0.20
CA GLY A 459 0.88 -22.91 0.38
C GLY A 459 0.27 -21.60 0.88
N ALA A 460 -0.98 -21.29 0.49
CA ALA A 460 -1.68 -20.11 1.01
C ALA A 460 -2.06 -20.29 2.49
N PHE A 461 -2.51 -21.49 2.85
CA PHE A 461 -2.79 -21.85 4.23
C PHE A 461 -1.53 -21.75 5.10
N VAL A 462 -0.41 -22.33 4.66
CA VAL A 462 0.89 -22.25 5.36
C VAL A 462 1.33 -20.81 5.57
N THR A 463 1.26 -19.97 4.52
CA THR A 463 1.64 -18.56 4.61
C THR A 463 0.82 -17.82 5.68
N MET A 464 -0.49 -18.09 5.74
CA MET A 464 -1.38 -17.49 6.72
C MET A 464 -1.18 -18.07 8.12
N ALA A 465 -0.94 -19.37 8.23
CA ALA A 465 -0.59 -20.03 9.49
C ALA A 465 0.67 -19.39 10.11
N SER A 466 1.73 -19.18 9.32
CA SER A 466 2.94 -18.49 9.80
C SER A 466 2.66 -17.05 10.23
N THR A 467 1.81 -16.32 9.50
CA THR A 467 1.44 -14.93 9.83
C THR A 467 0.70 -14.82 11.16
N TYR A 468 -0.12 -15.83 11.48
CA TYR A 468 -0.91 -15.89 12.71
C TYR A 468 -0.31 -16.82 13.77
N HIS A 469 0.95 -17.23 13.62
CA HIS A 469 1.68 -18.09 14.55
C HIS A 469 0.91 -19.37 14.93
N LEU A 470 0.26 -19.99 13.94
CA LEU A 470 -0.33 -21.32 14.09
C LEU A 470 0.77 -22.37 13.95
N ASP A 471 0.88 -23.23 14.95
CA ASP A 471 1.80 -24.37 14.92
C ASP A 471 1.31 -25.41 13.91
N LEU A 472 2.08 -25.58 12.84
CA LEU A 472 1.75 -26.50 11.76
C LEU A 472 2.03 -27.96 12.14
N GLU A 473 3.00 -28.21 13.02
CA GLU A 473 3.44 -29.56 13.37
C GLU A 473 2.40 -30.32 14.20
N SER A 474 1.59 -29.60 14.98
CA SER A 474 0.48 -30.19 15.74
C SER A 474 -0.81 -30.39 14.92
N LEU A 475 -0.89 -29.86 13.69
CA LEU A 475 -2.11 -29.99 12.88
C LEU A 475 -2.52 -31.43 12.56
N PRO A 476 -1.63 -32.38 12.26
CA PRO A 476 -2.03 -33.75 11.97
C PRO A 476 -2.82 -34.38 13.11
N GLU A 477 -2.37 -34.20 14.35
CA GLU A 477 -3.02 -34.72 15.56
C GLU A 477 -4.37 -34.04 15.83
N LEU A 478 -4.49 -32.75 15.48
CA LEU A 478 -5.70 -31.96 15.70
C LEU A 478 -6.76 -32.14 14.61
N VAL A 479 -6.36 -32.53 13.39
CA VAL A 479 -7.23 -32.53 12.21
C VAL A 479 -7.60 -33.94 11.78
N LEU A 480 -6.61 -34.82 11.63
CA LEU A 480 -6.80 -36.11 10.96
C LEU A 480 -7.72 -37.07 11.73
N PRO A 481 -7.68 -37.17 13.08
CA PRO A 481 -8.58 -38.05 13.82
C PRO A 481 -10.07 -37.69 13.71
N TYR A 482 -10.38 -36.43 13.40
CA TYR A 482 -11.75 -35.91 13.35
C TYR A 482 -12.26 -35.68 11.92
N ALA A 483 -11.39 -35.79 10.92
CA ALA A 483 -11.75 -35.58 9.53
C ALA A 483 -12.33 -36.86 8.90
N PRO A 484 -13.30 -36.76 7.95
CA PRO A 484 -13.81 -37.92 7.25
C PRO A 484 -12.72 -38.63 6.44
N GLU A 485 -12.62 -39.96 6.54
CA GLU A 485 -11.60 -40.78 5.86
C GLU A 485 -11.52 -40.51 4.35
N ALA A 486 -12.68 -40.33 3.70
CA ALA A 486 -12.74 -40.04 2.27
C ALA A 486 -12.08 -38.69 1.90
N VAL A 487 -12.02 -37.72 2.81
CA VAL A 487 -11.30 -36.45 2.60
C VAL A 487 -9.81 -36.68 2.73
N ILE A 488 -9.39 -37.41 3.76
CA ILE A 488 -7.98 -37.74 4.03
C ILE A 488 -7.39 -38.51 2.84
N ALA A 489 -8.09 -39.53 2.35
CA ALA A 489 -7.66 -40.28 1.17
C ALA A 489 -7.50 -39.41 -0.10
N GLN A 490 -8.27 -38.33 -0.23
CA GLN A 490 -8.07 -37.38 -1.33
C GLN A 490 -6.86 -36.46 -1.08
N ALA A 491 -6.59 -36.09 0.17
CA ALA A 491 -5.42 -35.33 0.56
C ALA A 491 -4.11 -36.13 0.40
N GLU A 492 -4.12 -37.42 0.68
CA GLU A 492 -3.00 -38.34 0.42
C GLU A 492 -2.66 -38.42 -1.08
N LYS A 493 -3.68 -38.50 -1.94
CA LYS A 493 -3.49 -38.44 -3.40
C LYS A 493 -2.90 -37.10 -3.84
N MET A 494 -3.34 -36.02 -3.22
CA MET A 494 -2.81 -34.68 -3.49
C MET A 494 -1.34 -34.54 -3.05
N TRP A 495 -0.98 -35.16 -1.93
CA TRP A 495 0.40 -35.24 -1.46
C TRP A 495 1.30 -35.97 -2.45
N ALA A 496 0.87 -37.14 -2.95
CA ALA A 496 1.62 -37.89 -3.96
C ALA A 496 1.89 -37.03 -5.21
N TRP A 497 0.85 -36.37 -5.74
CA TRP A 497 1.01 -35.44 -6.85
C TRP A 497 1.93 -34.25 -6.52
N ALA A 498 1.85 -33.71 -5.29
CA ALA A 498 2.68 -32.59 -4.87
C ALA A 498 4.16 -32.97 -4.73
N GLN A 499 4.47 -34.23 -4.41
CA GLN A 499 5.85 -34.74 -4.47
C GLN A 499 6.34 -34.78 -5.92
N ASP A 500 5.56 -35.34 -6.83
CA ASP A 500 5.91 -35.47 -8.25
C ASP A 500 6.18 -34.10 -8.90
N GLU A 501 5.43 -33.06 -8.51
CA GLU A 501 5.54 -31.70 -9.05
C GLU A 501 6.49 -30.79 -8.24
N ASN A 502 7.14 -31.31 -7.19
CA ASN A 502 7.98 -30.53 -6.27
C ASN A 502 7.26 -29.30 -5.66
N ARG A 503 6.01 -29.52 -5.20
CA ARG A 503 5.09 -28.51 -4.63
C ARG A 503 4.67 -28.85 -3.20
N THR A 504 5.52 -29.55 -2.45
CA THR A 504 5.27 -29.95 -1.06
C THR A 504 5.34 -28.77 -0.08
N HIS A 505 5.93 -27.64 -0.49
CA HIS A 505 6.17 -26.47 0.36
C HIS A 505 7.09 -26.76 1.55
N ASP A 506 8.03 -27.71 1.39
CA ASP A 506 8.96 -28.16 2.43
C ASP A 506 8.26 -28.67 3.71
N LEU A 507 7.02 -29.16 3.57
CA LEU A 507 6.24 -29.74 4.67
C LEU A 507 6.43 -31.26 4.76
N ASP A 508 6.33 -31.77 5.98
CA ASP A 508 6.12 -33.20 6.22
C ASP A 508 4.75 -33.66 5.70
N SER A 509 4.67 -34.95 5.34
CA SER A 509 3.48 -35.53 4.70
C SER A 509 2.22 -35.36 5.54
N GLY A 510 2.30 -35.62 6.84
CA GLY A 510 1.18 -35.47 7.77
C GLY A 510 0.66 -34.03 7.80
N VAL A 511 1.56 -33.05 7.87
CA VAL A 511 1.22 -31.62 7.91
C VAL A 511 0.57 -31.18 6.61
N PHE A 512 1.12 -31.60 5.46
CA PHE A 512 0.53 -31.32 4.16
C PHE A 512 -0.88 -31.92 4.05
N ILE A 513 -1.05 -33.19 4.42
CA ILE A 513 -2.34 -33.90 4.35
C ILE A 513 -3.37 -33.21 5.26
N ALA A 514 -2.98 -32.79 6.47
CA ALA A 514 -3.85 -32.04 7.37
C ALA A 514 -4.29 -30.69 6.76
N CYS A 515 -3.35 -29.93 6.19
CA CYS A 515 -3.65 -28.67 5.51
C CYS A 515 -4.59 -28.86 4.29
N ASP A 516 -4.35 -29.89 3.47
CA ASP A 516 -5.18 -30.21 2.31
C ASP A 516 -6.58 -30.68 2.72
N THR A 517 -6.66 -31.42 3.84
CA THR A 517 -7.91 -31.86 4.46
C THR A 517 -8.75 -30.67 4.93
N LEU A 518 -8.15 -29.74 5.69
CA LEU A 518 -8.78 -28.47 6.10
C LEU A 518 -9.29 -27.67 4.89
N LYS A 519 -8.46 -27.56 3.83
CA LYS A 519 -8.82 -26.90 2.57
C LYS A 519 -10.08 -27.52 1.94
N ARG A 520 -10.15 -28.85 1.87
CA ARG A 520 -11.28 -29.58 1.28
C ARG A 520 -12.55 -29.43 2.11
N LEU A 521 -12.45 -29.53 3.42
CA LEU A 521 -13.58 -29.35 4.34
C LEU A 521 -14.18 -27.94 4.22
N TRP A 522 -13.32 -26.92 4.22
CA TRP A 522 -13.75 -25.53 4.04
C TRP A 522 -14.52 -25.33 2.72
N ARG A 523 -14.00 -25.88 1.60
CA ARG A 523 -14.66 -25.78 0.29
C ARG A 523 -16.03 -26.46 0.26
N ARG A 524 -16.20 -27.59 0.97
CA ARG A 524 -17.50 -28.28 1.08
C ARG A 524 -18.54 -27.45 1.85
N GLN A 525 -18.09 -26.57 2.75
CA GLN A 525 -18.96 -25.73 3.57
C GLN A 525 -19.33 -24.39 2.96
N HIS A 526 -18.59 -23.99 1.92
CA HIS A 526 -18.78 -22.72 1.23
C HIS A 526 -19.10 -22.96 -0.25
N PRO A 527 -20.14 -23.75 -0.59
CA PRO A 527 -20.42 -24.12 -1.96
C PRO A 527 -20.75 -22.91 -2.84
N ALA A 528 -21.36 -21.86 -2.30
CA ALA A 528 -21.69 -20.66 -3.07
C ALA A 528 -20.43 -19.86 -3.41
N ILE A 529 -19.49 -19.74 -2.46
CA ILE A 529 -18.19 -19.10 -2.72
C ILE A 529 -17.38 -19.90 -3.75
N VAL A 530 -17.32 -21.23 -3.62
CA VAL A 530 -16.61 -22.09 -4.58
C VAL A 530 -17.22 -21.97 -5.98
N LYS A 531 -18.56 -21.91 -6.07
CA LYS A 531 -19.26 -21.68 -7.34
C LYS A 531 -18.92 -20.31 -7.93
N LEU A 532 -18.86 -19.26 -7.10
CA LEU A 532 -18.54 -17.90 -7.56
C LEU A 532 -17.16 -17.85 -8.24
N TRP A 533 -16.14 -18.57 -7.74
CA TRP A 533 -14.83 -18.61 -8.39
C TRP A 533 -14.92 -19.14 -9.83
N ALA A 534 -15.68 -20.22 -10.04
CA ALA A 534 -15.90 -20.82 -11.36
C ALA A 534 -16.70 -19.90 -12.27
N ASP A 535 -17.81 -19.35 -11.78
CA ASP A 535 -18.68 -18.44 -12.52
C ASP A 535 -17.90 -17.19 -12.99
N VAL A 536 -17.09 -16.60 -12.10
CA VAL A 536 -16.26 -15.44 -12.42
C VAL A 536 -15.21 -15.76 -13.46
N LYS A 537 -14.53 -16.91 -13.34
CA LYS A 537 -13.55 -17.36 -14.35
C LYS A 537 -14.22 -17.49 -15.72
N THR A 538 -15.33 -18.21 -15.80
CA THR A 538 -16.07 -18.45 -17.05
C THR A 538 -16.59 -17.15 -17.64
N ALA A 539 -17.16 -16.24 -16.84
CA ALA A 539 -17.65 -14.96 -17.32
C ALA A 539 -16.52 -14.07 -17.88
N ALA A 540 -15.35 -14.06 -17.21
CA ALA A 540 -14.19 -13.32 -17.68
C ALA A 540 -13.60 -13.89 -18.98
N GLU A 541 -13.48 -15.23 -19.08
CA GLU A 541 -13.02 -15.90 -20.30
C GLU A 541 -13.98 -15.64 -21.47
N ASN A 542 -15.29 -15.81 -21.25
CA ASN A 542 -16.31 -15.55 -22.26
C ASN A 542 -16.32 -14.09 -22.73
N ALA A 543 -16.13 -13.14 -21.81
CA ALA A 543 -16.01 -11.73 -22.15
C ALA A 543 -14.79 -11.45 -23.04
N ILE A 544 -13.64 -12.07 -22.78
CA ILE A 544 -12.44 -11.93 -23.63
C ILE A 544 -12.66 -12.54 -25.02
N LEU A 545 -13.31 -13.70 -25.08
CA LEU A 545 -13.56 -14.43 -26.34
C LEU A 545 -14.68 -13.80 -27.18
N THR A 546 -15.63 -13.12 -26.55
CA THR A 546 -16.78 -12.48 -27.20
C THR A 546 -16.83 -10.99 -26.86
N PRO A 547 -16.02 -10.16 -27.55
CA PRO A 547 -16.01 -8.71 -27.37
C PRO A 547 -17.39 -8.07 -27.40
N ASP A 548 -17.54 -6.96 -26.66
CA ASP A 548 -18.75 -6.13 -26.60
C ASP A 548 -20.02 -6.82 -26.04
N THR A 549 -19.92 -8.08 -25.61
CA THR A 549 -20.98 -8.81 -24.90
C THR A 549 -20.74 -8.78 -23.39
N THR A 550 -21.81 -8.67 -22.61
CA THR A 550 -21.75 -8.71 -21.14
C THR A 550 -22.05 -10.10 -20.61
N PHE A 551 -21.21 -10.58 -19.70
CA PHE A 551 -21.38 -11.84 -18.98
C PHE A 551 -21.50 -11.57 -17.49
N VAL A 552 -22.53 -12.10 -16.85
CA VAL A 552 -22.82 -11.89 -15.42
C VAL A 552 -22.32 -13.08 -14.60
N ALA A 553 -21.72 -12.81 -13.44
CA ALA A 553 -21.31 -13.79 -12.44
C ALA A 553 -21.70 -13.29 -11.05
N GLY A 554 -22.82 -13.77 -10.52
CA GLY A 554 -23.39 -13.28 -9.27
C GLY A 554 -23.70 -11.78 -9.32
N LYS A 555 -23.16 -11.02 -8.37
CA LYS A 555 -23.28 -9.56 -8.31
C LYS A 555 -22.26 -8.80 -9.18
N LEU A 556 -21.47 -9.51 -10.00
CA LEU A 556 -20.43 -8.96 -10.86
C LEU A 556 -20.80 -9.11 -12.34
N ALA A 557 -20.24 -8.25 -13.19
CA ALA A 557 -20.41 -8.39 -14.64
C ALA A 557 -19.10 -8.09 -15.38
N PHE A 558 -18.85 -8.81 -16.47
CA PHE A 558 -17.65 -8.68 -17.29
C PHE A 558 -18.00 -8.22 -18.70
N ARG A 559 -17.17 -7.34 -19.26
CA ARG A 559 -17.24 -6.95 -20.67
C ARG A 559 -15.83 -6.63 -21.18
N PHE A 560 -15.47 -7.18 -22.32
CA PHE A 560 -14.29 -6.73 -23.06
C PHE A 560 -14.67 -5.57 -23.98
N VAL A 561 -13.88 -4.50 -23.96
CA VAL A 561 -14.09 -3.30 -24.77
C VAL A 561 -12.78 -2.80 -25.37
N LYS A 562 -12.85 -2.19 -26.55
CA LYS A 562 -11.72 -1.46 -27.16
C LYS A 562 -12.01 0.04 -27.14
N HIS A 563 -11.46 0.77 -26.17
CA HIS A 563 -11.59 2.22 -26.10
C HIS A 563 -10.49 2.89 -26.91
N LYS A 564 -10.83 3.53 -28.04
CA LYS A 564 -9.85 4.20 -28.92
C LYS A 564 -8.66 3.30 -29.28
N GLY A 565 -8.93 2.02 -29.54
CA GLY A 565 -7.92 1.00 -29.84
C GLY A 565 -7.26 0.35 -28.62
N LEU A 566 -7.46 0.87 -27.40
CA LEU A 566 -6.94 0.29 -26.16
C LEU A 566 -7.88 -0.82 -25.64
N PRO A 567 -7.41 -2.09 -25.56
CA PRO A 567 -8.24 -3.20 -25.10
C PRO A 567 -8.27 -3.32 -23.57
N PHE A 568 -9.46 -3.47 -23.01
CA PHE A 568 -9.69 -3.69 -21.58
C PHE A 568 -10.72 -4.80 -21.36
N LEU A 569 -10.46 -5.67 -20.39
CA LEU A 569 -11.52 -6.44 -19.73
C LEU A 569 -11.98 -5.63 -18.53
N LEU A 570 -13.26 -5.31 -18.48
CA LEU A 570 -13.90 -4.60 -17.39
C LEU A 570 -14.63 -5.60 -16.50
N MET A 571 -14.44 -5.48 -15.20
CA MET A 571 -15.27 -6.11 -14.18
C MET A 571 -16.07 -5.01 -13.47
N ARG A 572 -17.38 -4.95 -13.72
CA ARG A 572 -18.29 -4.04 -13.05
C ARG A 572 -18.60 -4.55 -11.64
N LEU A 573 -18.37 -3.69 -10.65
CA LEU A 573 -18.66 -3.94 -9.24
C LEU A 573 -20.11 -3.55 -8.89
N PRO A 574 -20.64 -3.98 -7.74
CA PRO A 574 -21.98 -3.61 -7.28
C PRO A 574 -22.17 -2.09 -7.14
N SER A 575 -21.13 -1.38 -6.70
CA SER A 575 -21.07 0.10 -6.65
C SER A 575 -21.25 0.80 -8.01
N GLY A 576 -21.15 0.05 -9.11
CA GLY A 576 -21.22 0.56 -10.48
C GLY A 576 -19.88 0.95 -11.08
N GLY A 577 -18.81 1.04 -10.28
CA GLY A 577 -17.44 1.24 -10.76
C GLY A 577 -16.85 -0.01 -11.43
N TYR A 578 -15.67 0.15 -12.02
CA TYR A 578 -14.99 -0.92 -12.75
C TYR A 578 -13.62 -1.25 -12.18
N LEU A 579 -13.27 -2.53 -12.11
CA LEU A 579 -11.88 -2.97 -12.17
C LEU A 579 -11.49 -3.19 -13.64
N CYS A 580 -10.31 -2.71 -14.02
CA CYS A 580 -9.85 -2.72 -15.40
C CYS A 580 -8.62 -3.62 -15.55
N TYR A 581 -8.67 -4.54 -16.51
CA TYR A 581 -7.55 -5.42 -16.86
C TYR A 581 -7.09 -5.05 -18.28
N PHE A 582 -5.95 -4.39 -18.39
CA PHE A 582 -5.44 -3.87 -19.67
C PHE A 582 -4.79 -4.96 -20.52
N LYS A 583 -5.08 -4.95 -21.84
CA LYS A 583 -4.59 -5.95 -22.81
C LYS A 583 -4.80 -7.39 -22.32
N PRO A 584 -6.05 -7.79 -22.02
CA PRO A 584 -6.33 -9.13 -21.55
C PRO A 584 -6.21 -10.15 -22.69
N ALA A 585 -5.75 -11.36 -22.37
CA ALA A 585 -5.65 -12.48 -23.31
C ALA A 585 -5.80 -13.82 -22.58
N ILE A 586 -6.18 -14.87 -23.30
CA ILE A 586 -6.17 -16.24 -22.78
C ILE A 586 -4.94 -16.95 -23.32
N GLU A 587 -4.03 -17.35 -22.43
CA GLU A 587 -2.77 -18.00 -22.79
C GLU A 587 -2.61 -19.27 -21.95
N ARG A 588 -2.41 -20.42 -22.60
CA ARG A 588 -2.25 -21.74 -21.94
C ARG A 588 -3.36 -22.04 -20.91
N GLY A 589 -4.61 -21.69 -21.23
CA GLY A 589 -5.78 -21.91 -20.37
C GLY A 589 -5.87 -20.98 -19.15
N SER A 590 -5.07 -19.92 -19.09
CA SER A 590 -5.12 -18.89 -18.03
C SER A 590 -5.43 -17.52 -18.62
N ILE A 591 -6.17 -16.71 -17.85
CA ILE A 591 -6.39 -15.30 -18.18
C ILE A 591 -5.09 -14.55 -17.86
N THR A 592 -4.64 -13.71 -18.79
CA THR A 592 -3.47 -12.85 -18.64
C THR A 592 -3.85 -11.40 -18.93
N TYR A 593 -3.13 -10.46 -18.34
CA TYR A 593 -3.29 -9.01 -18.55
C TYR A 593 -1.99 -8.28 -18.22
N TRP A 594 -1.85 -7.03 -18.64
CA TRP A 594 -0.71 -6.19 -18.29
C TRP A 594 -0.96 -5.45 -16.97
N GLY A 595 -0.01 -5.53 -16.05
CA GLY A 595 -0.10 -4.92 -14.73
C GLY A 595 1.26 -4.71 -14.07
N MET A 596 1.29 -3.96 -12.98
CA MET A 596 2.49 -3.82 -12.15
C MET A 596 2.68 -5.09 -11.29
N SER A 597 3.84 -5.73 -11.41
CA SER A 597 4.18 -6.91 -10.60
C SER A 597 4.22 -6.59 -9.10
N GLN A 598 3.87 -7.58 -8.29
CA GLN A 598 4.13 -7.57 -6.85
C GLN A 598 5.53 -8.13 -6.64
N SER A 599 6.44 -7.35 -6.06
CA SER A 599 7.76 -7.83 -5.65
C SER A 599 7.94 -7.62 -4.15
N GLN A 600 8.37 -8.66 -3.45
CA GLN A 600 8.73 -8.59 -2.03
C GLN A 600 10.18 -8.07 -1.82
N SER A 601 11.01 -8.01 -2.86
CA SER A 601 12.45 -7.71 -2.76
C SER A 601 13.02 -6.83 -3.88
N GLY A 602 12.18 -6.26 -4.75
CA GLY A 602 12.63 -5.48 -5.92
C GLY A 602 11.63 -4.44 -6.43
N ALA A 603 12.03 -3.70 -7.46
CA ALA A 603 11.18 -2.70 -8.11
C ALA A 603 10.00 -3.38 -8.82
N ARG A 604 8.78 -2.86 -8.61
CA ARG A 604 7.59 -3.28 -9.36
C ARG A 604 7.84 -3.05 -10.86
N LYS A 605 7.54 -4.03 -11.70
CA LYS A 605 7.73 -3.97 -13.16
C LYS A 605 6.39 -4.05 -13.86
N TRP A 606 6.21 -3.24 -14.90
CA TRP A 606 5.08 -3.38 -15.81
C TRP A 606 5.28 -4.60 -16.69
N MET A 607 4.45 -5.63 -16.54
CA MET A 607 4.61 -6.90 -17.25
C MET A 607 3.27 -7.62 -17.40
N LYS A 608 3.27 -8.68 -18.21
CA LYS A 608 2.13 -9.59 -18.31
C LYS A 608 2.02 -10.45 -17.04
N LEU A 609 0.84 -10.48 -16.45
CA LEU A 609 0.49 -11.22 -15.24
C LEU A 609 -0.62 -12.22 -15.55
N GLY A 610 -0.56 -13.39 -14.92
CA GLY A 610 -1.65 -14.37 -14.93
C GLY A 610 -2.68 -14.07 -13.83
N THR A 611 -3.93 -14.48 -14.04
CA THR A 611 -5.00 -14.48 -13.05
C THR A 611 -5.92 -15.69 -13.25
N TYR A 612 -6.71 -15.99 -12.23
CA TYR A 612 -7.67 -17.08 -12.18
C TYR A 612 -8.92 -16.64 -11.39
N GLY A 613 -9.94 -17.51 -11.32
CA GLY A 613 -11.24 -17.21 -10.71
C GLY A 613 -11.14 -16.66 -9.29
N GLY A 614 -10.49 -17.40 -8.38
CA GLY A 614 -10.26 -16.96 -7.00
C GLY A 614 -9.57 -15.59 -6.89
N LYS A 615 -8.55 -15.31 -7.71
CA LYS A 615 -7.86 -14.02 -7.70
C LYS A 615 -8.74 -12.86 -8.21
N LEU A 616 -9.61 -13.12 -9.19
CA LEU A 616 -10.59 -12.13 -9.64
C LEU A 616 -11.63 -11.85 -8.55
N VAL A 617 -12.10 -12.87 -7.83
CA VAL A 617 -13.01 -12.73 -6.69
C VAL A 617 -12.36 -11.98 -5.53
N GLU A 618 -11.07 -12.23 -5.26
CA GLU A 618 -10.29 -11.45 -4.27
C GLU A 618 -10.25 -9.97 -4.65
N ASN A 619 -9.93 -9.66 -5.91
CA ASN A 619 -9.90 -8.27 -6.36
C ASN A 619 -11.27 -7.60 -6.22
N ALA A 620 -12.35 -8.29 -6.61
CA ALA A 620 -13.72 -7.80 -6.48
C ALA A 620 -14.11 -7.56 -5.02
N THR A 621 -13.74 -8.47 -4.12
CA THR A 621 -14.00 -8.38 -2.68
C THR A 621 -13.29 -7.18 -2.08
N GLN A 622 -11.99 -7.05 -2.34
CA GLN A 622 -11.17 -5.95 -1.82
C GLN A 622 -11.60 -4.58 -2.37
N ALA A 623 -12.01 -4.52 -3.64
CA ALA A 623 -12.48 -3.30 -4.26
C ALA A 623 -13.89 -2.90 -3.78
N THR A 624 -14.77 -3.87 -3.56
CA THR A 624 -16.11 -3.61 -2.99
C THR A 624 -16.00 -3.12 -1.55
N ALA A 625 -15.12 -3.74 -0.73
CA ALA A 625 -14.82 -3.26 0.62
C ALA A 625 -14.26 -1.81 0.61
N ARG A 626 -13.35 -1.51 -0.33
CA ARG A 626 -12.84 -0.14 -0.54
C ARG A 626 -13.96 0.81 -0.93
N ASP A 627 -14.90 0.40 -1.79
CA ASP A 627 -16.00 1.26 -2.22
C ASP A 627 -16.99 1.56 -1.08
N VAL A 628 -17.22 0.62 -0.13
CA VAL A 628 -17.96 0.89 1.13
C VAL A 628 -17.21 1.93 1.96
N LEU A 629 -15.94 1.67 2.27
CA LEU A 629 -15.09 2.55 3.06
C LEU A 629 -15.04 3.97 2.46
N ALA A 630 -14.73 4.08 1.18
CA ALA A 630 -14.53 5.36 0.50
C ALA A 630 -15.78 6.23 0.49
N ARG A 631 -16.95 5.61 0.31
CA ARG A 631 -18.24 6.32 0.39
C ARG A 631 -18.50 6.83 1.80
N ASN A 632 -18.30 5.98 2.81
CA ASN A 632 -18.56 6.35 4.20
C ASN A 632 -17.55 7.40 4.68
N MET A 633 -16.32 7.38 4.19
CA MET A 633 -15.33 8.44 4.43
C MET A 633 -15.81 9.83 3.99
N LEU A 634 -16.58 9.96 2.90
CA LEU A 634 -17.13 11.26 2.48
C LEU A 634 -18.06 11.84 3.56
N ALA A 635 -18.99 11.03 4.08
CA ALA A 635 -19.92 11.44 5.13
C ALA A 635 -19.22 11.65 6.49
N ILE A 636 -18.26 10.77 6.82
CA ILE A 636 -17.46 10.91 8.04
C ILE A 636 -16.70 12.24 8.04
N ASP A 637 -16.13 12.65 6.89
CA ASP A 637 -15.31 13.87 6.82
C ASP A 637 -16.10 15.18 7.01
N GLU A 638 -17.44 15.13 6.92
CA GLU A 638 -18.31 16.26 7.25
C GLU A 638 -18.36 16.54 8.76
N THR A 639 -18.09 15.52 9.59
CA THR A 639 -18.17 15.59 11.06
C THR A 639 -16.80 15.42 11.73
N TYR A 640 -16.03 14.42 11.31
CA TYR A 640 -14.70 14.11 11.81
C TYR A 640 -13.62 14.59 10.84
N SER A 641 -12.45 14.98 11.32
CA SER A 641 -11.32 15.25 10.43
C SER A 641 -10.54 13.98 10.15
N ILE A 642 -10.75 13.36 8.99
CA ILE A 642 -9.96 12.19 8.58
C ILE A 642 -8.53 12.62 8.28
N ILE A 643 -7.55 11.94 8.87
CA ILE A 643 -6.11 12.20 8.70
C ILE A 643 -5.36 11.03 8.05
N GLY A 644 -5.97 9.84 7.99
CA GLY A 644 -5.41 8.71 7.27
C GLY A 644 -6.36 7.51 7.21
N THR A 645 -5.97 6.50 6.42
CA THR A 645 -6.67 5.22 6.33
C THR A 645 -5.69 4.06 6.20
N VAL A 646 -5.96 2.97 6.91
CA VAL A 646 -5.17 1.74 6.86
C VAL A 646 -6.09 0.58 6.49
N HIS A 647 -6.11 0.24 5.19
CA HIS A 647 -6.95 -0.82 4.64
C HIS A 647 -8.45 -0.55 4.80
N ASP A 648 -9.05 -1.09 5.86
CA ASP A 648 -10.45 -1.03 6.29
C ASP A 648 -10.68 -0.04 7.45
N GLU A 649 -9.60 0.55 7.97
CA GLU A 649 -9.60 1.47 9.09
C GLU A 649 -9.59 2.94 8.64
N VAL A 650 -10.36 3.78 9.34
CA VAL A 650 -10.30 5.25 9.25
C VAL A 650 -9.65 5.80 10.52
N ILE A 651 -8.67 6.68 10.34
CA ILE A 651 -8.00 7.39 11.43
C ILE A 651 -8.44 8.85 11.38
N THR A 652 -9.10 9.31 12.43
CA THR A 652 -9.53 10.70 12.58
C THR A 652 -8.81 11.36 13.75
N GLU A 653 -8.72 12.68 13.70
CA GLU A 653 -8.32 13.50 14.83
C GLU A 653 -9.44 14.46 15.17
N ALA A 654 -9.85 14.47 16.43
CA ALA A 654 -10.99 15.22 16.90
C ALA A 654 -10.70 15.90 18.24
N PRO A 655 -11.42 16.99 18.59
CA PRO A 655 -11.36 17.59 19.92
C PRO A 655 -11.62 16.58 21.03
N LYS A 656 -10.95 16.76 22.18
CA LYS A 656 -11.22 15.96 23.40
C LYS A 656 -12.54 16.37 24.07
N ASN A 657 -13.66 15.93 23.51
CA ASN A 657 -14.97 16.05 24.14
C ASN A 657 -15.85 14.82 23.81
N GLU A 658 -17.05 14.79 24.37
CA GLU A 658 -17.99 13.66 24.25
C GLU A 658 -18.74 13.61 22.91
N ALA A 659 -18.61 14.61 22.04
CA ALA A 659 -19.27 14.62 20.73
C ALA A 659 -18.58 13.69 19.71
N PHE A 660 -17.33 13.31 19.98
CA PHE A 660 -16.51 12.49 19.11
C PHE A 660 -16.14 11.19 19.82
N THR A 661 -16.84 10.10 19.53
CA THR A 661 -16.61 8.79 20.14
C THR A 661 -16.31 7.74 19.10
N ASP A 662 -15.60 6.68 19.49
CA ASP A 662 -15.35 5.54 18.61
C ASP A 662 -16.64 4.84 18.21
N GLN A 663 -17.64 4.79 19.09
CA GLN A 663 -18.97 4.26 18.80
C GLN A 663 -19.65 5.06 17.69
N HIS A 664 -19.72 6.39 17.81
CA HIS A 664 -20.35 7.25 16.80
C HIS A 664 -19.60 7.16 15.46
N LEU A 665 -18.26 7.15 15.48
CA LEU A 665 -17.47 6.94 14.27
C LEU A 665 -17.75 5.56 13.62
N SER A 666 -17.90 4.52 14.44
CA SER A 666 -18.20 3.15 13.98
C SER A 666 -19.60 3.04 13.37
N GLU A 667 -20.61 3.75 13.92
CA GLU A 667 -21.96 3.84 13.33
C GLU A 667 -21.93 4.49 11.94
N LEU A 668 -21.18 5.59 11.78
CA LEU A 668 -20.97 6.22 10.47
C LEU A 668 -20.22 5.31 9.51
N LEU A 669 -19.17 4.62 9.99
CA LEU A 669 -18.35 3.73 9.17
C LEU A 669 -19.11 2.47 8.73
N ALA A 670 -20.00 1.94 9.56
CA ALA A 670 -20.82 0.77 9.25
C ALA A 670 -22.11 1.11 8.48
N THR A 671 -22.28 2.35 8.00
CA THR A 671 -23.48 2.72 7.22
C THR A 671 -23.52 2.00 5.88
N ASN A 672 -24.64 1.33 5.59
CA ASN A 672 -24.82 0.64 4.32
C ASN A 672 -24.96 1.61 3.14
N PRO A 673 -24.20 1.40 2.05
CA PRO A 673 -24.42 2.15 0.83
C PRO A 673 -25.73 1.72 0.16
N PRO A 674 -26.41 2.59 -0.62
CA PRO A 674 -27.67 2.26 -1.29
C PRO A 674 -27.63 1.04 -2.20
N TRP A 675 -26.44 0.69 -2.72
CA TRP A 675 -26.23 -0.47 -3.59
C TRP A 675 -25.92 -1.78 -2.85
N ALA A 676 -25.79 -1.76 -1.51
CA ALA A 676 -25.58 -2.94 -0.67
C ALA A 676 -26.29 -2.81 0.68
N MET A 677 -27.61 -2.58 0.66
CA MET A 677 -28.45 -2.45 1.85
C MET A 677 -28.54 -3.75 2.68
N ASP A 678 -28.23 -4.89 2.07
CA ASP A 678 -28.29 -6.24 2.64
C ASP A 678 -26.92 -6.83 3.01
N LEU A 679 -25.85 -6.04 2.89
CA LEU A 679 -24.51 -6.42 3.36
C LEU A 679 -24.43 -6.19 4.89
N PRO A 680 -24.26 -7.21 5.74
CA PRO A 680 -24.19 -7.00 7.19
C PRO A 680 -22.89 -6.27 7.52
N LEU A 681 -22.93 -4.94 7.70
CA LEU A 681 -21.76 -4.13 8.05
C LEU A 681 -21.69 -3.97 9.57
N ALA A 682 -20.47 -4.06 10.09
CA ALA A 682 -20.16 -3.76 11.48
C ALA A 682 -18.79 -3.09 11.54
N ALA A 683 -18.59 -2.23 12.53
CA ALA A 683 -17.32 -1.59 12.79
C ALA A 683 -17.08 -1.53 14.30
N ALA A 684 -15.82 -1.49 14.68
CA ALA A 684 -15.39 -1.28 16.05
C ALA A 684 -14.20 -0.33 16.07
N GLY A 685 -14.02 0.38 17.17
CA GLY A 685 -13.02 1.42 17.26
C GLY A 685 -12.46 1.60 18.65
N TYR A 686 -11.61 2.62 18.78
CA TYR A 686 -11.10 3.08 20.06
C TYR A 686 -10.75 4.56 20.00
N GLU A 687 -10.66 5.16 21.18
CA GLU A 687 -10.15 6.50 21.39
C GLU A 687 -8.78 6.44 22.06
N ALA A 688 -7.82 7.21 21.57
CA ALA A 688 -6.49 7.28 22.18
C ALA A 688 -5.76 8.58 21.85
N ARG A 689 -4.76 8.95 22.64
CA ARG A 689 -3.82 10.01 22.24
C ARG A 689 -2.80 9.50 21.22
N ARG A 690 -2.36 8.25 21.36
CA ARG A 690 -1.37 7.61 20.47
C ARG A 690 -2.01 6.49 19.66
N TYR A 691 -1.68 6.43 18.37
CA TYR A 691 -2.20 5.40 17.48
C TYR A 691 -1.63 4.03 17.85
N ARG A 692 -2.48 3.00 17.88
CA ARG A 692 -2.12 1.63 18.22
C ARG A 692 -2.81 0.63 17.30
N LYS A 693 -2.58 -0.65 17.55
CA LYS A 693 -3.31 -1.74 16.90
C LYS A 693 -3.89 -2.60 18.02
N ASP A 694 -5.16 -2.94 17.90
CA ASP A 694 -5.83 -3.83 18.84
C ASP A 694 -5.38 -5.31 18.71
#